data_AF-A0A956C627-F1
#
_entry.id   AF-A0A956C627-F1
#
_cell.length_a   1.000
_cell.length_b   1.000
_cell.length_c   1.000
_cell.angle_alpha   90.00
_cell.angle_beta   90.00
_cell.angle_gamma   90.00
#
_symmetry.space_group_name_H-M   'P 1'
#
loop_
_entity.id
_entity.type
_entity.pdbx_description
1 polymer ?
#
loop_
_entity_poly.entity_id
_entity_poly.type
_entity_poly.pdbx_seq_one_letter_code
_entity_poly.pdbx_strand_id
1 'polypeptide(L)'
;DHTPTTTDPTPACRERAKTPYVVKLNDTDVKESFKTFFEEAFGLDKGESRAIESALGAVDHVVLGDFKSPFLMGDPRSTDPDTRFGVDFKTGAGDVRADDVTFFLSVPKETAAAKQPFPVAFWGHGVTGRADEVLFYAGDFARQGIALFAYNNPEHGVVLSATERALASGQLTRNCLVPFLDAYTKNRTRDVDGDGVGDSGELWWTAHIFHTRDNVRQGLLDGMQAVRMLRGFDGVRRSTQDFNGDGAPELAGDFDGNGVPDLGGPNVPYFAAGESLGGIMSGAQGGIEPYMIAAAPMSGGGSLAMDVAMRSYGVVESVTGQMLGPIVFAVPATERPDRKKKDQMGTRCADTQRSVRIHVNNGVSNHEMEIACVEPGELADGMSVLVSNVTSGERRCARTGAGGRFRVPIPTSAGDRLDVQIYTGVEVFKSYDGCLVREGAPVGRRISRWEQPALEALPLGDESKTCDAAVAASDVEPAGCQQFRDVFFPVGTPLVAPNHGLGLRRQTPELRRLRDLAQAGFDAADPINFAPYYMLRALRDENGAVVAPHALLNINTIGDNFVQVSAGLSFARAAGALPFLPPRALERYPEYADHVTPEAVYDALGRRTPMDFLVDTGVAEGIARLGRSTAGPTCRANYKKDADVCTKSPTIAPYECANALFDPDWLSEGAMLHDQPHAERPLRLARIATVRPTDPGTLAKAWEPRLRGVPFAPDDTAWAATDPVVALLNHYLVPKGAHTWNLGDTCRAWDYATYGNGLMARFFATRGKDVYYLSHPTTHGCLADATCPFITR
;
A
#
# COMPACT_ATOMS: atom_id res chain seq x y z
N ASP A 1 18.38 35.94 0.39
CA ASP A 1 18.93 36.83 1.43
C ASP A 1 17.98 36.99 2.60
N HIS A 2 18.04 36.06 3.56
CA HIS A 2 17.51 36.26 4.91
C HIS A 2 18.67 36.16 5.88
N THR A 3 19.12 37.31 6.37
CA THR A 3 20.10 37.42 7.45
C THR A 3 19.46 36.88 8.73
N PRO A 4 19.97 35.80 9.34
CA PRO A 4 19.34 35.21 10.52
C PRO A 4 19.57 36.11 11.74
N THR A 5 18.49 36.41 12.46
CA THR A 5 18.55 36.96 13.82
C THR A 5 19.24 35.98 14.75
N THR A 6 20.50 36.29 15.06
CA THR A 6 21.22 36.06 16.32
C THR A 6 20.49 35.21 17.37
N THR A 7 20.67 33.90 17.30
CA THR A 7 20.89 33.08 18.50
C THR A 7 22.13 32.25 18.21
N ASP A 8 23.16 32.36 19.04
CA ASP A 8 24.31 31.47 18.92
C ASP A 8 23.79 30.03 18.97
N PRO A 9 24.18 29.15 18.02
CA PRO A 9 23.76 27.76 18.07
C PRO A 9 24.16 27.17 19.41
N THR A 10 23.26 26.41 20.04
CA THR A 10 23.57 25.73 21.30
C THR A 10 24.76 24.80 21.10
N PRO A 11 25.53 24.44 22.15
CA PRO A 11 26.57 23.42 22.03
C PRO A 11 26.06 22.12 21.39
N ALA A 12 24.85 21.68 21.73
CA ALA A 12 24.20 20.52 21.12
C ALA A 12 23.95 20.70 19.61
N CYS A 13 23.49 21.87 19.18
CA CYS A 13 23.33 22.23 17.76
C CYS A 13 24.66 22.16 17.01
N ARG A 14 25.74 22.71 17.58
CA ARG A 14 27.08 22.68 16.96
C ARG A 14 27.64 21.28 16.81
N GLU A 15 27.44 20.42 17.80
CA GLU A 15 27.85 19.01 17.69
C GLU A 15 27.01 18.28 16.63
N ARG A 16 25.68 18.46 16.63
CA ARG A 16 24.79 17.87 15.63
C ARG A 16 25.07 18.34 14.20
N ALA A 17 25.51 19.58 14.02
CA ALA A 17 25.88 20.11 12.71
C ALA A 17 27.06 19.37 12.06
N LYS A 18 27.85 18.61 12.84
CA LYS A 18 28.90 17.72 12.32
C LYS A 18 28.34 16.45 11.69
N THR A 19 27.18 15.99 12.16
CA THR A 19 26.56 14.72 11.77
C THR A 19 25.12 14.92 11.26
N PRO A 20 24.90 15.78 10.24
CA PRO A 20 23.57 16.29 9.87
C PRO A 20 22.54 15.23 9.45
N TYR A 21 22.99 14.02 9.12
CA TYR A 21 22.15 12.92 8.65
C TYR A 21 21.95 11.81 9.68
N VAL A 22 22.51 11.97 10.89
CA VAL A 22 22.37 11.07 12.03
C VAL A 22 21.65 11.81 13.15
N VAL A 23 20.39 11.46 13.40
CA VAL A 23 19.52 12.18 14.33
C VAL A 23 19.16 11.33 15.54
N LYS A 24 19.54 11.80 16.73
CA LYS A 24 19.13 11.24 18.01
C LYS A 24 17.77 11.80 18.41
N LEU A 25 16.70 11.07 18.07
CA LEU A 25 15.31 11.48 18.33
C LEU A 25 15.00 11.74 19.82
N ASN A 26 15.81 11.15 20.71
CA ASN A 26 15.65 11.26 22.16
C ASN A 26 16.41 12.43 22.80
N ASP A 27 17.19 13.19 22.03
CA ASP A 27 17.77 14.45 22.52
C ASP A 27 16.65 15.43 22.90
N THR A 28 16.78 16.11 24.04
CA THR A 28 15.70 16.97 24.59
C THR A 28 15.22 18.02 23.59
N ASP A 29 16.14 18.72 22.91
CA ASP A 29 15.81 19.77 21.94
C ASP A 29 15.20 19.20 20.65
N VAL A 30 15.64 18.01 20.23
CA VAL A 30 15.08 17.29 19.06
C VAL A 30 13.68 16.80 19.36
N LYS A 31 13.48 16.14 20.51
CA LYS A 31 12.20 15.55 20.91
C LYS A 31 11.07 16.59 20.94
N GLU A 32 11.33 17.79 21.47
CA GLU A 32 10.33 18.87 21.48
C GLU A 32 9.96 19.35 20.06
N SER A 33 10.94 19.45 19.17
CA SER A 33 10.72 19.89 17.79
C SER A 33 10.01 18.82 16.96
N PHE A 34 10.41 17.55 17.12
CA PHE A 34 9.76 16.42 16.49
C PHE A 34 8.37 16.15 17.07
N LYS A 35 8.11 16.39 18.36
CA LYS A 35 6.76 16.27 18.93
C LYS A 35 5.78 17.23 18.24
N THR A 36 6.15 18.51 18.19
CA THR A 36 5.32 19.53 17.50
C THR A 36 5.16 19.17 16.02
N PHE A 37 6.23 18.76 15.36
CA PHE A 37 6.19 18.31 13.97
C PHE A 37 5.32 17.05 13.79
N PHE A 38 5.39 16.06 14.67
CA PHE A 38 4.61 14.82 14.55
C PHE A 38 3.11 15.07 14.82
N GLU A 39 2.79 15.86 15.85
CA GLU A 39 1.41 16.24 16.17
C GLU A 39 0.78 17.09 15.06
N GLU A 40 1.52 18.06 14.50
CA GLU A 40 1.01 18.97 13.45
C GLU A 40 1.04 18.34 12.04
N ALA A 41 2.12 17.63 11.67
CA ALA A 41 2.31 17.10 10.32
C ALA A 41 1.56 15.77 10.08
N PHE A 42 1.37 14.95 11.12
CA PHE A 42 0.69 13.66 11.00
C PHE A 42 -0.69 13.63 11.68
N GLY A 43 -1.09 14.72 12.34
CA GLY A 43 -2.43 14.84 12.93
C GLY A 43 -2.71 13.83 14.04
N LEU A 44 -1.67 13.37 14.74
CA LEU A 44 -1.77 12.35 15.78
C LEU A 44 -2.59 12.84 16.97
N ASP A 45 -3.43 11.98 17.52
CA ASP A 45 -4.11 12.29 18.76
C ASP A 45 -3.21 12.07 19.99
N LYS A 46 -3.64 12.54 21.16
CA LYS A 46 -2.81 12.48 22.38
C LYS A 46 -2.44 11.05 22.80
N GLY A 47 -3.31 10.08 22.52
CA GLY A 47 -3.10 8.68 22.86
C GLY A 47 -2.02 8.05 21.96
N GLU A 48 -2.08 8.36 20.67
CA GLU A 48 -1.11 7.99 19.64
C GLU A 48 0.25 8.66 19.88
N SER A 49 0.27 9.97 20.12
CA SER A 49 1.49 10.72 20.44
C SER A 49 2.22 10.15 21.67
N ARG A 50 1.48 9.76 22.71
CA ARG A 50 2.08 9.13 23.90
C ARG A 50 2.65 7.75 23.60
N ALA A 51 1.96 6.95 22.78
CA ALA A 51 2.42 5.62 22.40
C ALA A 51 3.71 5.68 21.59
N ILE A 52 3.74 6.52 20.54
CA ILE A 52 4.92 6.66 19.67
C ILE A 52 6.12 7.25 20.43
N GLU A 53 5.92 8.26 21.29
CA GLU A 53 6.98 8.81 22.14
C GLU A 53 7.59 7.75 23.07
N SER A 54 6.77 6.84 23.59
CA SER A 54 7.24 5.73 24.44
C SER A 54 8.00 4.69 23.63
N ALA A 55 7.53 4.36 22.43
CA ALA A 55 8.16 3.37 21.55
C ALA A 55 9.52 3.87 21.04
N LEU A 56 9.58 5.09 20.51
CA LEU A 56 10.82 5.71 20.02
C LEU A 56 11.88 5.90 21.12
N GLY A 57 11.50 5.80 22.39
CA GLY A 57 12.44 5.73 23.51
C GLY A 57 13.45 4.57 23.41
N ALA A 58 13.15 3.51 22.65
CA ALA A 58 14.05 2.39 22.41
C ALA A 58 15.03 2.59 21.23
N VAL A 59 14.83 3.63 20.42
CA VAL A 59 15.70 3.97 19.28
C VAL A 59 16.84 4.86 19.76
N ASP A 60 18.08 4.55 19.38
CA ASP A 60 19.22 5.41 19.68
C ASP A 60 19.27 6.60 18.72
N HIS A 61 19.33 6.29 17.43
CA HIS A 61 19.40 7.29 16.36
C HIS A 61 18.75 6.80 15.07
N VAL A 62 18.50 7.75 14.17
CA VAL A 62 17.97 7.53 12.82
C VAL A 62 18.98 8.07 11.81
N VAL A 63 19.16 7.35 10.71
CA VAL A 63 20.05 7.74 9.61
C VAL A 63 19.25 7.92 8.33
N LEU A 64 19.52 9.02 7.62
CA LEU A 64 19.04 9.25 6.26
C LEU A 64 20.20 9.17 5.29
N GLY A 65 19.97 8.56 4.13
CA GLY A 65 20.97 8.53 3.09
C GLY A 65 20.40 8.14 1.74
N ASP A 66 21.29 7.98 0.78
CA ASP A 66 20.98 7.46 -0.55
C ASP A 66 21.98 6.38 -0.96
N PHE A 67 21.54 5.46 -1.81
CA PHE A 67 22.40 4.48 -2.45
C PHE A 67 22.09 4.37 -3.94
N LYS A 68 23.11 4.02 -4.73
CA LYS A 68 22.95 3.81 -6.17
C LYS A 68 22.37 2.41 -6.44
N SER A 69 21.27 2.37 -7.18
CA SER A 69 20.66 1.13 -7.66
C SER A 69 20.67 1.06 -9.20
N PRO A 70 20.90 -0.11 -9.81
CA PRO A 70 20.72 -0.28 -11.25
C PRO A 70 19.25 -0.07 -11.64
N PHE A 71 19.01 0.74 -12.66
CA PHE A 71 17.67 1.09 -13.15
C PHE A 71 17.49 0.63 -14.58
N LEU A 72 16.46 -0.18 -14.83
CA LEU A 72 16.30 -0.94 -16.08
C LEU A 72 15.17 -0.42 -16.99
N MET A 73 14.47 0.64 -16.59
CA MET A 73 13.32 1.19 -17.33
C MET A 73 13.66 2.42 -18.18
N GLY A 74 14.95 2.68 -18.43
CA GLY A 74 15.43 3.85 -19.15
C GLY A 74 15.73 5.02 -18.21
N ASP A 75 15.17 6.20 -18.48
CA ASP A 75 15.34 7.38 -17.63
C ASP A 75 14.50 7.26 -16.33
N PRO A 76 15.12 7.27 -15.13
CA PRO A 76 14.39 7.24 -13.86
C PRO A 76 13.37 8.37 -13.68
N ARG A 77 13.56 9.51 -14.37
CA ARG A 77 12.68 10.69 -14.29
C ARG A 77 11.58 10.72 -15.35
N SER A 78 11.52 9.74 -16.24
CA SER A 78 10.51 9.68 -17.32
C SER A 78 9.09 9.59 -16.76
N THR A 79 8.16 10.40 -17.27
CA THR A 79 6.71 10.29 -16.99
C THR A 79 5.97 9.42 -18.02
N ASP A 80 6.70 8.78 -18.94
CA ASP A 80 6.12 7.90 -19.95
C ASP A 80 5.55 6.61 -19.31
N PRO A 81 4.22 6.40 -19.39
CA PRO A 81 3.56 5.25 -18.77
C PRO A 81 3.86 3.91 -19.48
N ASP A 82 4.54 3.93 -20.64
CA ASP A 82 4.96 2.73 -21.37
C ASP A 82 6.38 2.25 -21.00
N THR A 83 7.07 2.95 -20.10
CA THR A 83 8.41 2.56 -19.63
C THR A 83 8.38 1.17 -18.98
N ARG A 84 9.37 0.33 -19.32
CA ARG A 84 9.46 -1.06 -18.89
C ARG A 84 10.90 -1.56 -19.01
N PHE A 85 11.21 -2.74 -18.47
CA PHE A 85 12.57 -3.28 -18.51
C PHE A 85 13.08 -3.43 -19.94
N GLY A 86 14.14 -2.68 -20.26
CA GLY A 86 14.82 -2.66 -21.55
C GLY A 86 15.98 -3.66 -21.63
N VAL A 87 15.79 -4.88 -21.09
CA VAL A 87 16.83 -5.91 -21.02
C VAL A 87 16.36 -7.20 -21.68
N ASP A 88 17.19 -7.79 -22.54
CA ASP A 88 16.98 -9.12 -23.08
C ASP A 88 17.31 -10.18 -22.02
N PHE A 89 16.30 -10.92 -21.56
CA PHE A 89 16.46 -11.90 -20.48
C PHE A 89 17.28 -13.15 -20.86
N LYS A 90 17.59 -13.37 -22.14
CA LYS A 90 18.42 -14.51 -22.58
C LYS A 90 19.90 -14.15 -22.61
N THR A 91 20.22 -12.92 -22.98
CA THR A 91 21.60 -12.46 -23.20
C THR A 91 22.09 -11.53 -22.09
N GLY A 92 21.18 -10.89 -21.35
CA GLY A 92 21.49 -9.86 -20.36
C GLY A 92 21.81 -8.50 -20.96
N ALA A 93 21.75 -8.33 -22.29
CA ALA A 93 22.02 -7.06 -22.95
C ALA A 93 20.83 -6.10 -22.81
N GLY A 94 21.08 -4.85 -22.44
CA GLY A 94 20.05 -3.83 -22.27
C GLY A 94 20.59 -2.47 -21.83
N ASP A 95 19.72 -1.47 -21.78
CA ASP A 95 20.02 -0.16 -21.17
C ASP A 95 19.96 -0.30 -19.65
N VAL A 96 21.11 -0.18 -18.98
CA VAL A 96 21.23 -0.21 -17.52
C VAL A 96 21.73 1.15 -17.08
N ARG A 97 20.87 1.91 -16.41
CA ARG A 97 21.21 3.21 -15.82
C ARG A 97 21.36 3.09 -14.31
N ALA A 98 21.62 4.20 -13.64
CA ALA A 98 21.64 4.28 -12.20
C ALA A 98 20.55 5.23 -11.71
N ASP A 99 19.91 4.87 -10.60
CA ASP A 99 18.98 5.73 -9.86
C ASP A 99 19.49 5.92 -8.42
N ASP A 100 19.11 7.06 -7.82
CA ASP A 100 19.41 7.39 -6.44
C ASP A 100 18.24 6.97 -5.55
N VAL A 101 18.44 5.92 -4.76
CA VAL A 101 17.41 5.39 -3.87
C VAL A 101 17.62 5.93 -2.47
N THR A 102 16.70 6.77 -2.01
CA THR A 102 16.73 7.33 -0.65
C THR A 102 16.22 6.33 0.37
N PHE A 103 16.87 6.28 1.53
CA PHE A 103 16.57 5.36 2.62
C PHE A 103 16.49 6.05 3.99
N PHE A 104 15.73 5.41 4.88
CA PHE A 104 15.64 5.71 6.31
C PHE A 104 16.04 4.46 7.09
N LEU A 105 16.83 4.68 8.13
CA LEU A 105 17.35 3.61 8.96
C LEU A 105 17.15 3.99 10.41
N SER A 106 16.64 3.06 11.22
CA SER A 106 16.46 3.26 12.66
C SER A 106 17.31 2.25 13.42
N VAL A 107 18.17 2.77 14.31
CA VAL A 107 19.12 1.98 15.10
C VAL A 107 18.60 1.81 16.53
N PRO A 108 18.47 0.58 17.05
CA PRO A 108 18.12 0.32 18.44
C PRO A 108 19.19 0.84 19.41
N LYS A 109 18.78 1.10 20.66
CA LYS A 109 19.73 1.26 21.77
C LYS A 109 20.36 -0.09 22.12
N GLU A 110 21.65 -0.07 22.43
CA GLU A 110 22.30 -1.26 23.00
C GLU A 110 21.72 -1.59 24.38
N THR A 111 21.55 -2.88 24.62
CA THR A 111 21.16 -3.45 25.91
C THR A 111 22.12 -4.59 26.28
N ALA A 112 21.90 -5.22 27.43
CA ALA A 112 22.63 -6.44 27.76
C ALA A 112 22.32 -7.60 26.79
N ALA A 113 21.15 -7.59 26.16
CA ALA A 113 20.66 -8.65 25.28
C ALA A 113 20.88 -8.37 23.78
N ALA A 114 21.05 -7.11 23.38
CA ALA A 114 21.20 -6.71 21.98
C ALA A 114 22.28 -5.64 21.81
N LYS A 115 23.17 -5.84 20.84
CA LYS A 115 24.31 -4.96 20.56
C LYS A 115 24.56 -4.85 19.07
N GLN A 116 25.30 -3.82 18.67
CA GLN A 116 25.72 -3.64 17.30
C GLN A 116 26.73 -4.74 16.86
N PRO A 117 26.75 -5.15 15.59
CA PRO A 117 25.79 -4.77 14.55
C PRO A 117 24.42 -5.45 14.77
N PHE A 118 23.35 -4.66 14.70
CA PHE A 118 21.98 -5.18 14.83
C PHE A 118 21.52 -5.94 13.58
N PRO A 119 20.67 -6.98 13.74
CA PRO A 119 19.91 -7.56 12.63
C PRO A 119 18.95 -6.54 12.01
N VAL A 120 18.62 -6.72 10.73
CA VAL A 120 17.90 -5.72 9.94
C VAL A 120 16.58 -6.27 9.44
N ALA A 121 15.48 -5.60 9.75
CA ALA A 121 14.21 -5.79 9.05
C ALA A 121 14.00 -4.69 8.02
N PHE A 122 13.87 -5.09 6.76
CA PHE A 122 13.45 -4.22 5.69
C PHE A 122 11.97 -3.90 5.86
N TRP A 123 11.62 -2.61 5.81
CA TRP A 123 10.24 -2.15 5.91
C TRP A 123 9.80 -1.49 4.59
N GLY A 124 8.79 -2.06 3.95
CA GLY A 124 8.15 -1.47 2.77
C GLY A 124 6.98 -0.55 3.13
N HIS A 125 6.93 0.62 2.52
CA HIS A 125 5.86 1.62 2.67
C HIS A 125 4.65 1.36 1.74
N GLY A 126 3.52 2.05 1.98
CA GLY A 126 2.33 2.00 1.13
C GLY A 126 2.47 2.69 -0.25
N VAL A 127 1.46 2.60 -1.12
CA VAL A 127 1.53 3.11 -2.52
C VAL A 127 1.63 4.63 -2.67
N THR A 128 1.13 5.41 -1.72
CA THR A 128 1.39 6.87 -1.68
C THR A 128 2.38 7.19 -0.56
N GLY A 129 2.98 6.15 0.00
CA GLY A 129 3.80 6.20 1.19
C GLY A 129 5.24 6.61 0.91
N ARG A 130 6.03 6.52 1.97
CA ARG A 130 7.39 7.07 2.03
C ARG A 130 8.25 6.30 3.06
N ALA A 131 9.56 6.27 2.84
CA ALA A 131 10.48 5.50 3.67
C ALA A 131 10.50 5.90 5.16
N ASP A 132 10.15 7.14 5.52
CA ASP A 132 10.06 7.61 6.91
C ASP A 132 8.89 7.02 7.71
N GLU A 133 7.91 6.36 7.06
CA GLU A 133 6.85 5.59 7.74
C GLU A 133 7.43 4.54 8.70
N VAL A 134 8.67 4.11 8.46
CA VAL A 134 9.42 3.21 9.34
C VAL A 134 9.44 3.69 10.79
N LEU A 135 9.37 5.00 11.05
CA LEU A 135 9.37 5.58 12.39
C LEU A 135 8.13 5.21 13.21
N PHE A 136 7.02 4.85 12.57
CA PHE A 136 5.82 4.38 13.25
C PHE A 136 5.99 2.99 13.87
N TYR A 137 6.94 2.21 13.36
CA TYR A 137 7.20 0.82 13.76
C TYR A 137 8.52 0.66 14.52
N ALA A 138 9.48 1.56 14.27
CA ALA A 138 10.86 1.50 14.73
C ALA A 138 10.99 1.19 16.23
N GLY A 139 10.20 1.86 17.07
CA GLY A 139 10.28 1.69 18.51
C GLY A 139 9.97 0.27 18.99
N ASP A 140 8.95 -0.37 18.42
CA ASP A 140 8.54 -1.73 18.81
C ASP A 140 9.55 -2.80 18.38
N PHE A 141 10.20 -2.59 17.23
CA PHE A 141 11.29 -3.45 16.75
C PHE A 141 12.58 -3.22 17.55
N ALA A 142 12.90 -1.96 17.85
CA ALA A 142 14.08 -1.57 18.62
C ALA A 142 14.05 -2.13 20.04
N ARG A 143 12.87 -2.21 20.68
CA ARG A 143 12.69 -2.88 21.98
C ARG A 143 13.18 -4.33 22.01
N GLN A 144 13.30 -4.98 20.85
CA GLN A 144 13.78 -6.36 20.71
C GLN A 144 15.13 -6.44 19.98
N GLY A 145 15.82 -5.32 19.81
CA GLY A 145 17.14 -5.26 19.18
C GLY A 145 17.13 -5.49 17.67
N ILE A 146 16.04 -5.13 16.98
CA ILE A 146 15.94 -5.20 15.51
C ILE A 146 16.01 -3.78 14.94
N ALA A 147 16.99 -3.53 14.07
CA ALA A 147 17.05 -2.29 13.30
C ALA A 147 16.06 -2.34 12.12
N LEU A 148 15.48 -1.19 11.79
CA LEU A 148 14.63 -1.08 10.59
C LEU A 148 15.35 -0.34 9.48
N PHE A 149 15.21 -0.82 8.25
CA PHE A 149 15.69 -0.17 7.04
C PHE A 149 14.54 -0.04 6.04
N ALA A 150 14.20 1.18 5.63
CA ALA A 150 13.18 1.45 4.64
C ALA A 150 13.79 2.27 3.50
N TYR A 151 13.31 2.04 2.28
CA TYR A 151 13.74 2.79 1.11
C TYR A 151 12.54 3.15 0.24
N ASN A 152 12.65 4.25 -0.51
CA ASN A 152 11.59 4.67 -1.41
C ASN A 152 11.58 3.78 -2.66
N ASN A 153 10.45 3.18 -2.96
CA ASN A 153 10.21 2.50 -4.24
C ASN A 153 10.29 3.50 -5.41
N PRO A 154 10.43 3.01 -6.67
CA PRO A 154 10.31 3.86 -7.85
C PRO A 154 9.12 4.82 -7.76
N GLU A 155 9.32 6.08 -8.15
CA GLU A 155 8.26 7.12 -8.16
C GLU A 155 7.77 7.61 -6.79
N HIS A 156 8.38 7.17 -5.69
CA HIS A 156 7.95 7.56 -4.34
C HIS A 156 8.92 8.52 -3.64
N GLY A 157 8.42 9.16 -2.59
CA GLY A 157 9.21 9.89 -1.61
C GLY A 157 8.47 11.09 -1.05
N VAL A 158 9.14 11.83 -0.19
CA VAL A 158 8.57 12.99 0.47
C VAL A 158 8.54 14.18 -0.47
N VAL A 159 7.38 14.83 -0.54
CA VAL A 159 7.22 16.11 -1.22
C VAL A 159 6.60 17.11 -0.24
N LEU A 160 7.21 18.30 -0.16
CA LEU A 160 6.75 19.42 0.65
C LEU A 160 6.52 20.61 -0.26
N SER A 161 5.39 21.31 -0.10
CA SER A 161 5.17 22.60 -0.73
C SER A 161 6.21 23.64 -0.26
N ALA A 162 6.36 24.72 -1.02
CA ALA A 162 7.27 25.82 -0.65
C ALA A 162 6.94 26.39 0.74
N THR A 163 5.66 26.48 1.10
CA THR A 163 5.20 26.95 2.40
C THR A 163 5.54 25.96 3.52
N GLU A 164 5.26 24.67 3.32
CA GLU A 164 5.60 23.63 4.31
C GLU A 164 7.11 23.57 4.54
N ARG A 165 7.90 23.62 3.46
CA ARG A 165 9.37 23.63 3.56
C ARG A 165 9.88 24.85 4.32
N ALA A 166 9.31 26.04 4.08
CA ALA A 166 9.69 27.26 4.79
C ALA A 166 9.37 27.17 6.29
N LEU A 167 8.18 26.65 6.64
CA LEU A 167 7.77 26.43 8.03
C LEU A 167 8.68 25.41 8.73
N ALA A 168 8.90 24.25 8.10
CA ALA A 168 9.78 23.21 8.62
C ALA A 168 11.22 23.71 8.79
N SER A 169 11.75 24.45 7.80
CA SER A 169 13.09 25.06 7.90
C SER A 169 13.19 26.02 9.07
N GLY A 170 12.18 26.87 9.28
CA GLY A 170 12.13 27.82 10.39
C GLY A 170 12.13 27.14 11.75
N GLN A 171 11.43 26.01 11.89
CA GLN A 171 11.43 25.19 13.12
C GLN A 171 12.79 24.49 13.32
N LEU A 172 13.31 23.82 12.29
CA LEU A 172 14.50 22.98 12.37
C LEU A 172 15.82 23.76 12.43
N THR A 173 15.82 25.04 12.05
CA THR A 173 17.02 25.92 12.15
C THR A 173 17.55 25.99 13.58
N ARG A 174 16.66 26.00 14.58
CA ARG A 174 17.04 26.14 16.01
C ARG A 174 17.88 24.96 16.52
N ASN A 175 17.77 23.82 15.85
CA ASN A 175 18.39 22.56 16.23
C ASN A 175 19.43 22.08 15.21
N CYS A 176 19.82 22.92 14.25
CA CYS A 176 20.79 22.57 13.20
C CYS A 176 20.33 21.40 12.30
N LEU A 177 19.01 21.21 12.13
CA LEU A 177 18.41 20.10 11.37
C LEU A 177 17.94 20.49 9.96
N VAL A 178 18.29 21.68 9.45
CA VAL A 178 17.96 22.06 8.07
C VAL A 178 18.63 21.13 7.03
N PRO A 179 19.91 20.73 7.17
CA PRO A 179 20.50 19.76 6.26
C PRO A 179 19.79 18.41 6.25
N PHE A 180 19.25 17.97 7.40
CA PHE A 180 18.40 16.79 7.48
C PHE A 180 17.13 16.96 6.63
N LEU A 181 16.47 18.12 6.71
CA LEU A 181 15.29 18.43 5.90
C LEU A 181 15.60 18.40 4.38
N ASP A 182 16.78 18.89 3.99
CA ASP A 182 17.21 18.84 2.59
C ASP A 182 17.43 17.40 2.10
N ALA A 183 18.00 16.52 2.94
CA ALA A 183 18.11 15.09 2.62
C ALA A 183 16.74 14.38 2.64
N TYR A 184 15.90 14.70 3.61
CA TYR A 184 14.54 14.18 3.78
C TYR A 184 13.65 14.44 2.56
N THR A 185 13.87 15.58 1.87
CA THR A 185 13.10 15.96 0.67
C THR A 185 13.70 15.44 -0.65
N LYS A 186 14.84 14.74 -0.62
CA LYS A 186 15.30 13.99 -1.80
C LYS A 186 14.33 12.83 -2.06
N ASN A 187 13.78 12.77 -3.27
CA ASN A 187 12.74 11.82 -3.62
C ASN A 187 12.89 11.30 -5.06
N ARG A 188 12.08 10.30 -5.40
CA ARG A 188 11.97 9.72 -6.73
C ARG A 188 10.66 10.11 -7.41
N THR A 189 9.88 11.02 -6.81
CA THR A 189 8.55 11.42 -7.31
C THR A 189 8.66 12.15 -8.64
N ARG A 190 7.58 12.13 -9.40
CA ARG A 190 7.47 12.76 -10.72
C ARG A 190 6.27 13.69 -10.71
N ASP A 191 6.42 14.88 -11.30
CA ASP A 191 5.31 15.80 -11.50
C ASP A 191 4.50 15.31 -12.71
N VAL A 192 3.37 14.65 -12.44
CA VAL A 192 2.51 13.99 -13.42
C VAL A 192 1.37 14.91 -13.84
N ASP A 193 0.92 15.81 -12.96
CA ASP A 193 -0.18 16.75 -13.22
C ASP A 193 0.25 18.16 -13.66
N GLY A 194 1.55 18.45 -13.56
CA GLY A 194 2.19 19.68 -14.02
C GLY A 194 2.10 20.84 -13.04
N ASP A 195 1.75 20.62 -11.77
CA ASP A 195 1.64 21.66 -10.75
C ASP A 195 2.99 22.15 -10.19
N GLY A 196 4.09 21.54 -10.63
CA GLY A 196 5.46 21.83 -10.18
C GLY A 196 5.85 21.08 -8.90
N VAL A 197 4.98 20.22 -8.39
CA VAL A 197 5.13 19.39 -7.20
C VAL A 197 5.15 17.93 -7.64
N GLY A 198 5.99 17.11 -7.01
CA GLY A 198 6.07 15.70 -7.38
C GLY A 198 4.92 14.88 -6.80
N ASP A 199 4.41 13.92 -7.58
CA ASP A 199 3.35 13.00 -7.19
C ASP A 199 3.93 11.65 -6.74
N SER A 200 3.81 11.33 -5.44
CA SER A 200 4.35 10.09 -4.88
C SER A 200 3.50 8.88 -5.29
N GLY A 201 4.10 7.97 -6.07
CA GLY A 201 3.51 6.70 -6.47
C GLY A 201 2.36 6.79 -7.47
N GLU A 202 2.18 7.93 -8.16
CA GLU A 202 1.03 8.15 -9.04
C GLU A 202 0.94 7.16 -10.21
N LEU A 203 2.08 6.80 -10.82
CA LEU A 203 2.15 5.86 -11.95
C LEU A 203 2.55 4.44 -11.52
N TRP A 204 2.63 4.18 -10.20
CA TRP A 204 3.02 2.87 -9.69
C TRP A 204 2.05 1.76 -10.17
N TRP A 205 0.74 1.97 -9.95
CA TRP A 205 -0.32 1.11 -10.46
C TRP A 205 -1.04 1.78 -11.63
N THR A 206 -1.02 1.19 -12.82
CA THR A 206 -1.78 1.67 -13.99
C THR A 206 -2.35 0.50 -14.79
N ALA A 207 -3.12 0.78 -15.85
CA ALA A 207 -3.53 -0.26 -16.79
C ALA A 207 -2.40 -0.68 -17.76
N HIS A 208 -1.24 -0.01 -17.73
CA HIS A 208 -0.05 -0.36 -18.50
C HIS A 208 0.70 -1.51 -17.82
N ILE A 209 0.21 -2.73 -18.05
CA ILE A 209 0.58 -3.90 -17.26
C ILE A 209 2.09 -4.18 -17.23
N PHE A 210 2.83 -3.86 -18.29
CA PHE A 210 4.27 -4.06 -18.33
C PHE A 210 5.04 -3.03 -17.52
N HIS A 211 4.60 -1.78 -17.51
CA HIS A 211 5.15 -0.74 -16.66
C HIS A 211 4.92 -1.08 -15.18
N THR A 212 3.69 -1.38 -14.81
CA THR A 212 3.34 -1.78 -13.44
C THR A 212 4.10 -3.03 -12.97
N ARG A 213 4.24 -4.05 -13.83
CA ARG A 213 5.06 -5.24 -13.54
C ARG A 213 6.51 -4.87 -13.26
N ASP A 214 7.09 -4.02 -14.09
CA ASP A 214 8.49 -3.70 -14.02
C ASP A 214 8.81 -2.66 -12.93
N ASN A 215 7.84 -1.85 -12.49
CA ASN A 215 7.91 -1.08 -11.24
C ASN A 215 8.09 -1.98 -10.01
N VAL A 216 7.28 -3.05 -9.88
CA VAL A 216 7.44 -4.05 -8.82
C VAL A 216 8.81 -4.73 -8.90
N ARG A 217 9.25 -5.12 -10.10
CA ARG A 217 10.57 -5.76 -10.27
C ARG A 217 11.72 -4.81 -9.99
N GLN A 218 11.59 -3.54 -10.33
CA GLN A 218 12.59 -2.51 -10.04
C GLN A 218 12.70 -2.28 -8.52
N GLY A 219 11.58 -2.18 -7.80
CA GLY A 219 11.60 -2.06 -6.35
C GLY A 219 12.22 -3.29 -5.65
N LEU A 220 12.01 -4.49 -6.18
CA LEU A 220 12.67 -5.70 -5.69
C LEU A 220 14.18 -5.68 -5.97
N LEU A 221 14.59 -5.22 -7.15
CA LEU A 221 16.01 -5.05 -7.50
C LEU A 221 16.70 -4.02 -6.59
N ASP A 222 16.02 -2.92 -6.28
CA ASP A 222 16.50 -1.92 -5.32
C ASP A 222 16.71 -2.55 -3.94
N GLY A 223 15.77 -3.39 -3.49
CA GLY A 223 15.88 -4.14 -2.23
C GLY A 223 17.05 -5.14 -2.21
N MET A 224 17.27 -5.88 -3.30
CA MET A 224 18.43 -6.77 -3.45
C MET A 224 19.75 -5.99 -3.39
N GLN A 225 19.79 -4.82 -4.04
CA GLN A 225 20.97 -3.96 -4.00
C GLN A 225 21.21 -3.38 -2.60
N ALA A 226 20.16 -3.02 -1.88
CA ALA A 226 20.27 -2.59 -0.49
C ALA A 226 20.79 -3.71 0.42
N VAL A 227 20.34 -4.96 0.26
CA VAL A 227 20.91 -6.12 0.99
C VAL A 227 22.40 -6.27 0.71
N ARG A 228 22.83 -6.14 -0.56
CA ARG A 228 24.26 -6.18 -0.91
C ARG A 228 25.04 -5.05 -0.26
N MET A 229 24.50 -3.84 -0.23
CA MET A 229 25.10 -2.68 0.45
C MET A 229 25.26 -2.97 1.95
N LEU A 230 24.19 -3.35 2.64
CA LEU A 230 24.21 -3.60 4.09
C LEU A 230 25.13 -4.76 4.45
N ARG A 231 25.22 -5.80 3.62
CA ARG A 231 26.19 -6.89 3.82
C ARG A 231 27.64 -6.45 3.64
N GLY A 232 27.88 -5.36 2.91
CA GLY A 232 29.18 -4.74 2.75
C GLY A 232 29.71 -4.00 3.99
N PHE A 233 28.88 -3.84 5.03
CA PHE A 233 29.26 -3.31 6.34
C PHE A 233 29.97 -4.41 7.16
N ASP A 234 31.11 -4.84 6.65
CA ASP A 234 31.86 -6.03 7.12
C ASP A 234 32.78 -5.78 8.32
N GLY A 235 32.77 -4.56 8.87
CA GLY A 235 33.64 -4.15 9.98
C GLY A 235 35.10 -3.89 9.58
N VAL A 236 35.42 -3.91 8.28
CA VAL A 236 36.78 -3.69 7.76
C VAL A 236 36.81 -2.60 6.69
N ARG A 237 35.82 -2.60 5.78
CA ARG A 237 35.70 -1.59 4.73
C ARG A 237 35.42 -0.22 5.34
N ARG A 238 36.22 0.77 4.96
CA ARG A 238 35.97 2.18 5.34
C ARG A 238 35.01 2.85 4.36
N SER A 239 34.19 3.74 4.91
CA SER A 239 33.42 4.72 4.16
C SER A 239 34.36 5.77 3.53
N THR A 240 33.86 6.50 2.54
CA THR A 240 34.50 7.75 2.09
C THR A 240 34.03 8.97 2.87
N GLN A 241 33.08 8.78 3.80
CA GLN A 241 32.45 9.82 4.59
C GLN A 241 32.95 9.76 6.03
N ASP A 242 33.08 10.95 6.63
CA ASP A 242 33.31 11.19 8.05
C ASP A 242 31.94 11.41 8.71
N PHE A 243 31.38 10.35 9.27
CA PHE A 243 30.04 10.30 9.87
C PHE A 243 29.97 10.98 11.23
N ASN A 244 31.07 11.02 12.00
CA ASN A 244 31.10 11.59 13.35
C ASN A 244 31.70 13.02 13.41
N GLY A 245 32.33 13.46 12.31
CA GLY A 245 32.93 14.79 12.13
C GLY A 245 34.28 14.96 12.84
N ASP A 246 35.04 13.89 13.07
CA ASP A 246 36.35 13.94 13.73
C ASP A 246 37.53 14.21 12.77
N GLY A 247 37.27 14.25 11.47
CA GLY A 247 38.24 14.47 10.41
C GLY A 247 38.79 13.20 9.76
N ALA A 248 38.32 12.01 10.14
CA ALA A 248 38.67 10.72 9.54
C ALA A 248 37.41 9.98 9.01
N PRO A 249 37.50 9.22 7.91
CA PRO A 249 36.34 8.44 7.45
C PRO A 249 36.10 7.18 8.29
N GLU A 250 34.88 6.89 8.73
CA GLU A 250 34.51 5.71 9.56
C GLU A 250 34.53 4.38 8.79
N LEU A 251 34.26 3.29 9.51
CA LEU A 251 33.84 2.03 8.90
C LEU A 251 32.52 2.22 8.14
N ALA A 252 32.33 1.49 7.05
CA ALA A 252 31.06 1.51 6.34
C ALA A 252 29.94 0.97 7.26
N GLY A 253 28.93 1.81 7.49
CA GLY A 253 27.80 1.49 8.36
C GLY A 253 27.98 1.80 9.86
N ASP A 254 29.13 2.37 10.25
CA ASP A 254 29.41 2.85 11.63
C ASP A 254 29.05 4.33 11.72
N PHE A 255 27.75 4.64 11.72
CA PHE A 255 27.27 6.02 11.62
C PHE A 255 27.42 6.79 12.93
N ASP A 256 27.50 6.09 14.08
CA ASP A 256 27.78 6.71 15.37
C ASP A 256 29.28 6.87 15.69
N GLY A 257 30.16 6.25 14.88
CA GLY A 257 31.62 6.37 14.94
C GLY A 257 32.26 5.63 16.11
N ASN A 258 31.60 4.60 16.65
CA ASN A 258 32.09 3.83 17.79
C ASN A 258 33.09 2.71 17.43
N GLY A 259 33.35 2.50 16.12
CA GLY A 259 34.27 1.49 15.61
C GLY A 259 33.63 0.14 15.29
N VAL A 260 32.29 0.04 15.33
CA VAL A 260 31.50 -1.13 14.96
C VAL A 260 30.38 -0.67 14.03
N PRO A 261 30.09 -1.37 12.92
CA PRO A 261 28.90 -1.05 12.12
C PRO A 261 27.62 -1.14 12.97
N ASP A 262 26.73 -0.16 12.85
CA ASP A 262 25.52 -0.07 13.66
C ASP A 262 24.59 -1.27 13.40
N LEU A 263 24.49 -1.69 12.14
CA LEU A 263 23.65 -2.80 11.70
C LEU A 263 24.17 -3.41 10.41
N GLY A 264 23.59 -4.55 10.04
CA GLY A 264 23.98 -5.24 8.82
C GLY A 264 25.32 -5.97 8.97
N GLY A 265 25.97 -6.22 7.85
CA GLY A 265 27.14 -7.08 7.74
C GLY A 265 26.81 -8.53 7.36
N PRO A 266 27.82 -9.31 6.98
CA PRO A 266 27.62 -10.63 6.37
C PRO A 266 27.08 -11.69 7.33
N ASN A 267 27.10 -11.43 8.64
CA ASN A 267 26.82 -12.41 9.69
C ASN A 267 25.55 -12.10 10.51
N VAL A 268 24.80 -11.05 10.17
CA VAL A 268 23.54 -10.74 10.84
C VAL A 268 22.33 -11.26 10.05
N PRO A 269 21.22 -11.60 10.73
CA PRO A 269 19.94 -11.85 10.08
C PRO A 269 19.37 -10.65 9.30
N TYR A 270 18.76 -10.94 8.15
CA TYR A 270 17.94 -10.01 7.38
C TYR A 270 16.50 -10.50 7.26
N PHE A 271 15.56 -9.58 7.36
CA PHE A 271 14.12 -9.84 7.31
C PHE A 271 13.40 -8.90 6.36
N ALA A 272 12.20 -9.28 5.92
CA ALA A 272 11.32 -8.40 5.13
C ALA A 272 9.95 -8.26 5.78
N ALA A 273 9.49 -7.02 5.91
CA ALA A 273 8.16 -6.66 6.34
C ALA A 273 7.71 -5.41 5.59
N GLY A 274 6.44 -5.06 5.74
CA GLY A 274 5.90 -3.85 5.15
C GLY A 274 4.40 -3.96 5.03
N GLU A 275 3.78 -2.83 4.76
CA GLU A 275 2.33 -2.69 4.72
C GLU A 275 1.82 -2.41 3.31
N SER A 276 0.67 -2.98 2.94
CA SER A 276 0.02 -2.70 1.67
C SER A 276 0.96 -2.99 0.48
N LEU A 277 1.37 -1.98 -0.29
CA LEU A 277 2.44 -2.11 -1.28
C LEU A 277 3.72 -2.73 -0.68
N GLY A 278 4.16 -2.27 0.48
CA GLY A 278 5.28 -2.87 1.21
C GLY A 278 5.04 -4.33 1.60
N GLY A 279 3.79 -4.72 1.85
CA GLY A 279 3.39 -6.11 2.06
C GLY A 279 3.54 -6.95 0.80
N ILE A 280 3.14 -6.42 -0.37
CA ILE A 280 3.33 -7.04 -1.69
C ILE A 280 4.82 -7.26 -1.94
N MET A 281 5.61 -6.20 -1.76
CA MET A 281 7.05 -6.20 -2.01
C MET A 281 7.79 -7.14 -1.06
N SER A 282 7.51 -7.07 0.24
CA SER A 282 8.15 -7.95 1.25
C SER A 282 7.75 -9.42 1.09
N GLY A 283 6.52 -9.71 0.64
CA GLY A 283 6.08 -11.06 0.33
C GLY A 283 6.91 -11.70 -0.79
N ALA A 284 7.20 -10.95 -1.85
CA ALA A 284 8.08 -11.39 -2.93
C ALA A 284 9.55 -11.41 -2.51
N GLN A 285 10.06 -10.31 -1.93
CA GLN A 285 11.46 -10.16 -1.52
C GLN A 285 11.88 -11.27 -0.55
N GLY A 286 11.08 -11.52 0.47
CA GLY A 286 11.32 -12.59 1.44
C GLY A 286 11.28 -14.00 0.82
N GLY A 287 10.66 -14.18 -0.35
CA GLY A 287 10.65 -15.47 -1.04
C GLY A 287 11.86 -15.69 -1.96
N ILE A 288 12.46 -14.62 -2.52
CA ILE A 288 13.52 -14.76 -3.54
C ILE A 288 14.89 -14.21 -3.18
N GLU A 289 15.03 -13.44 -2.09
CA GLU A 289 16.31 -12.88 -1.67
C GLU A 289 17.05 -13.90 -0.79
N PRO A 290 18.17 -14.50 -1.25
CA PRO A 290 18.86 -15.59 -0.55
C PRO A 290 19.34 -15.26 0.86
N TYR A 291 19.54 -13.98 1.17
CA TYR A 291 20.05 -13.54 2.47
C TYR A 291 18.95 -13.21 3.48
N MET A 292 17.70 -13.15 3.05
CA MET A 292 16.56 -13.03 3.96
C MET A 292 16.25 -14.38 4.61
N ILE A 293 15.93 -14.37 5.90
CA ILE A 293 15.63 -15.63 6.62
C ILE A 293 14.18 -15.71 7.12
N ALA A 294 13.49 -14.57 7.18
CA ALA A 294 12.08 -14.52 7.55
C ALA A 294 11.39 -13.31 6.91
N ALA A 295 10.09 -13.45 6.64
CA ALA A 295 9.25 -12.33 6.22
C ALA A 295 7.92 -12.27 6.96
N ALA A 296 7.40 -11.06 7.13
CA ALA A 296 6.10 -10.79 7.74
C ALA A 296 5.31 -9.75 6.91
N PRO A 297 4.86 -10.09 5.69
CA PRO A 297 4.11 -9.16 4.86
C PRO A 297 2.72 -8.86 5.47
N MET A 298 2.42 -7.58 5.68
CA MET A 298 1.13 -7.10 6.16
C MET A 298 0.26 -6.60 5.02
N SER A 299 -0.89 -7.25 4.82
CA SER A 299 -1.81 -6.96 3.71
C SER A 299 -1.10 -6.96 2.36
N GLY A 300 -0.24 -7.95 2.11
CA GLY A 300 0.53 -8.06 0.86
C GLY A 300 -0.21 -8.78 -0.25
N GLY A 301 -0.62 -10.03 -0.01
CA GLY A 301 -1.35 -10.82 -1.01
C GLY A 301 -0.57 -11.12 -2.30
N GLY A 302 -1.25 -11.77 -3.24
CA GLY A 302 -0.74 -12.08 -4.57
C GLY A 302 -1.89 -12.17 -5.56
N SER A 303 -1.61 -12.59 -6.81
CA SER A 303 -2.58 -12.50 -7.91
C SER A 303 -3.00 -11.04 -8.17
N LEU A 304 -2.01 -10.15 -8.28
CA LEU A 304 -2.20 -8.70 -8.22
C LEU A 304 -3.10 -8.16 -9.34
N ALA A 305 -2.97 -8.66 -10.56
CA ALA A 305 -3.79 -8.18 -11.67
C ALA A 305 -5.24 -8.71 -11.61
N MET A 306 -5.46 -9.93 -11.09
CA MET A 306 -6.81 -10.51 -11.02
C MET A 306 -7.59 -10.15 -9.76
N ASP A 307 -6.93 -10.12 -8.60
CA ASP A 307 -7.58 -9.90 -7.30
C ASP A 307 -7.42 -8.42 -6.90
N VAL A 308 -6.21 -7.99 -6.59
CA VAL A 308 -5.92 -6.63 -6.10
C VAL A 308 -6.42 -5.55 -7.06
N ALA A 309 -5.97 -5.54 -8.31
CA ALA A 309 -6.32 -4.50 -9.28
C ALA A 309 -7.83 -4.38 -9.59
N MET A 310 -8.56 -5.50 -9.49
CA MET A 310 -9.98 -5.55 -9.88
C MET A 310 -10.95 -5.44 -8.70
N ARG A 311 -10.49 -5.69 -7.48
CA ARG A 311 -11.35 -5.77 -6.29
C ARG A 311 -10.98 -4.76 -5.20
N SER A 312 -9.89 -4.00 -5.35
CA SER A 312 -9.39 -3.06 -4.33
C SER A 312 -9.95 -1.65 -4.44
N TYR A 313 -10.35 -1.04 -3.32
CA TYR A 313 -10.45 0.41 -3.25
C TYR A 313 -9.06 1.05 -3.38
N GLY A 314 -8.95 2.25 -3.94
CA GLY A 314 -7.69 2.97 -4.16
C GLY A 314 -6.94 2.52 -5.43
N VAL A 315 -6.82 1.22 -5.68
CA VAL A 315 -6.24 0.69 -6.94
C VAL A 315 -7.27 0.72 -8.08
N VAL A 316 -8.57 0.65 -7.76
CA VAL A 316 -9.65 0.82 -8.75
C VAL A 316 -9.54 2.15 -9.47
N GLU A 317 -9.18 3.22 -8.76
CA GLU A 317 -8.98 4.55 -9.34
C GLU A 317 -7.88 4.50 -10.41
N SER A 318 -6.68 4.00 -10.07
CA SER A 318 -5.51 4.00 -10.97
C SER A 318 -5.59 2.99 -12.11
N VAL A 319 -6.03 1.76 -11.85
CA VAL A 319 -6.04 0.68 -12.86
C VAL A 319 -7.40 0.56 -13.52
N THR A 320 -8.45 0.32 -12.72
CA THR A 320 -9.80 0.11 -13.25
C THR A 320 -10.36 1.39 -13.89
N GLY A 321 -9.97 2.57 -13.41
CA GLY A 321 -10.29 3.86 -14.02
C GLY A 321 -9.81 3.97 -15.47
N GLN A 322 -8.59 3.54 -15.76
CA GLN A 322 -8.03 3.51 -17.12
C GLN A 322 -8.63 2.37 -17.98
N MET A 323 -8.94 1.21 -17.38
CA MET A 323 -9.58 0.10 -18.09
C MET A 323 -11.01 0.44 -18.53
N LEU A 324 -11.78 1.11 -17.67
CA LEU A 324 -13.18 1.45 -17.95
C LEU A 324 -13.33 2.81 -18.61
N GLY A 325 -12.37 3.71 -18.42
CA GLY A 325 -12.39 5.08 -18.92
C GLY A 325 -11.73 5.25 -20.29
N PRO A 326 -11.85 6.46 -20.87
CA PRO A 326 -12.71 7.54 -20.42
C PRO A 326 -14.20 7.22 -20.53
N ILE A 327 -15.02 7.93 -19.76
CA ILE A 327 -16.46 7.69 -19.71
C ILE A 327 -17.21 8.99 -19.92
N VAL A 328 -17.95 9.09 -21.01
CA VAL A 328 -18.90 10.19 -21.21
C VAL A 328 -20.19 9.85 -20.50
N PHE A 329 -20.68 10.76 -19.67
CA PHE A 329 -21.90 10.54 -18.90
C PHE A 329 -22.68 11.84 -18.73
N ALA A 330 -23.93 11.72 -18.30
CA ALA A 330 -24.75 12.88 -17.96
C ALA A 330 -25.48 12.69 -16.64
N VAL A 331 -25.63 13.80 -15.92
CA VAL A 331 -26.39 13.90 -14.66
C VAL A 331 -27.21 15.20 -14.64
N PRO A 332 -28.34 15.23 -13.90
CA PRO A 332 -28.96 16.50 -13.52
C PRO A 332 -27.95 17.46 -12.88
N ALA A 333 -27.99 18.74 -13.27
CA ALA A 333 -27.04 19.74 -12.77
C ALA A 333 -27.12 19.88 -11.23
N THR A 334 -28.30 19.71 -10.65
CA THR A 334 -28.54 19.74 -9.20
C THR A 334 -27.77 18.68 -8.39
N GLU A 335 -27.22 17.66 -9.03
CA GLU A 335 -26.38 16.62 -8.39
C GLU A 335 -24.90 16.97 -8.37
N ARG A 336 -24.55 18.13 -8.92
CA ARG A 336 -23.21 18.71 -8.94
C ARG A 336 -23.30 20.15 -8.38
N PRO A 337 -23.79 20.33 -7.14
CA PRO A 337 -23.99 21.66 -6.58
C PRO A 337 -22.67 22.44 -6.53
N ASP A 338 -22.75 23.77 -6.40
CA ASP A 338 -21.59 24.65 -6.30
C ASP A 338 -20.48 24.09 -5.41
N ARG A 339 -19.25 24.17 -5.92
CA ARG A 339 -18.07 23.66 -5.25
C ARG A 339 -17.82 24.49 -3.97
N LYS A 340 -18.15 23.91 -2.82
CA LYS A 340 -17.82 24.45 -1.48
C LYS A 340 -16.55 23.83 -0.89
N LYS A 341 -16.01 22.79 -1.52
CA LYS A 341 -14.79 22.07 -1.10
C LYS A 341 -13.96 21.63 -2.32
N LYS A 342 -12.66 21.44 -2.15
CA LYS A 342 -11.72 21.04 -3.22
C LYS A 342 -12.08 19.70 -3.88
N ASP A 343 -12.82 18.82 -3.22
CA ASP A 343 -13.28 17.52 -3.73
C ASP A 343 -14.67 17.55 -4.39
N GLN A 344 -15.41 18.66 -4.28
CA GLN A 344 -16.74 18.78 -4.88
C GLN A 344 -16.65 19.11 -6.37
N MET A 345 -17.38 18.35 -7.17
CA MET A 345 -17.47 18.57 -8.61
C MET A 345 -18.71 19.44 -8.86
N GLY A 346 -18.51 20.75 -9.03
CA GLY A 346 -19.62 21.66 -9.33
C GLY A 346 -20.06 21.59 -10.81
N THR A 347 -20.98 22.49 -11.18
CA THR A 347 -21.57 22.63 -12.52
C THR A 347 -21.65 24.11 -12.90
N ARG A 348 -21.45 24.44 -14.18
CA ARG A 348 -21.84 25.74 -14.75
C ARG A 348 -23.29 25.74 -15.23
N CYS A 349 -23.88 24.56 -15.38
CA CYS A 349 -25.26 24.40 -15.87
C CYS A 349 -26.29 24.85 -14.84
N ALA A 350 -27.39 25.43 -15.32
CA ALA A 350 -28.52 25.80 -14.48
C ALA A 350 -29.20 24.56 -13.86
N ASP A 351 -29.84 24.72 -12.70
CA ASP A 351 -30.51 23.64 -11.96
C ASP A 351 -31.52 22.83 -12.80
N THR A 352 -32.12 23.46 -13.82
CA THR A 352 -33.07 22.80 -14.72
C THR A 352 -32.39 21.89 -15.75
N GLN A 353 -31.12 22.12 -16.06
CA GLN A 353 -30.38 21.48 -17.15
C GLN A 353 -29.77 20.14 -16.76
N ARG A 354 -29.13 19.49 -17.74
CA ARG A 354 -28.25 18.33 -17.57
C ARG A 354 -26.81 18.74 -17.87
N SER A 355 -25.90 18.27 -17.02
CA SER A 355 -24.46 18.40 -17.21
C SER A 355 -23.95 17.14 -17.92
N VAL A 356 -23.49 17.29 -19.16
CA VAL A 356 -22.77 16.24 -19.90
C VAL A 356 -21.29 16.40 -19.59
N ARG A 357 -20.67 15.32 -19.14
CA ARG A 357 -19.32 15.31 -18.56
C ARG A 357 -18.50 14.15 -19.14
N ILE A 358 -17.19 14.26 -19.04
CA ILE A 358 -16.26 13.16 -19.25
C ILE A 358 -15.51 12.86 -17.95
N HIS A 359 -15.58 11.60 -17.53
CA HIS A 359 -14.82 11.06 -16.41
C HIS A 359 -13.51 10.47 -16.95
N VAL A 360 -12.39 10.91 -16.36
CA VAL A 360 -11.03 10.53 -16.73
C VAL A 360 -10.26 10.07 -15.48
N ASN A 361 -9.30 9.18 -15.66
CA ASN A 361 -8.38 8.77 -14.60
C ASN A 361 -7.28 9.82 -14.45
N ASN A 362 -6.99 10.23 -13.22
CA ASN A 362 -5.89 11.12 -12.86
C ASN A 362 -5.02 10.43 -11.80
N GLY A 363 -4.27 9.41 -12.23
CA GLY A 363 -3.39 8.67 -11.34
C GLY A 363 -4.14 7.89 -10.28
N VAL A 364 -3.87 8.15 -9.00
CA VAL A 364 -4.58 7.57 -7.85
C VAL A 364 -5.97 8.16 -7.60
N SER A 365 -6.40 9.09 -8.45
CA SER A 365 -7.70 9.76 -8.37
C SER A 365 -8.46 9.71 -9.69
N ASN A 366 -9.68 10.24 -9.68
CA ASN A 366 -10.45 10.45 -10.89
C ASN A 366 -10.87 11.91 -11.01
N HIS A 367 -11.07 12.38 -12.23
CA HIS A 367 -11.51 13.73 -12.53
C HIS A 367 -12.71 13.72 -13.47
N GLU A 368 -13.70 14.58 -13.23
CA GLU A 368 -14.84 14.81 -14.11
C GLU A 368 -14.74 16.20 -14.72
N MET A 369 -14.75 16.28 -16.04
CA MET A 369 -14.73 17.54 -16.78
C MET A 369 -16.09 17.79 -17.40
N GLU A 370 -16.66 18.97 -17.20
CA GLU A 370 -17.94 19.36 -17.78
C GLU A 370 -17.77 19.77 -19.25
N ILE A 371 -18.46 19.07 -20.14
CA ILE A 371 -18.39 19.31 -21.58
C ILE A 371 -19.44 20.34 -21.99
N ALA A 372 -20.69 20.12 -21.60
CA ALA A 372 -21.85 20.86 -22.11
C ALA A 372 -23.02 20.89 -21.12
N CYS A 373 -23.81 21.96 -21.22
CA CYS A 373 -25.11 22.08 -20.57
C CYS A 373 -26.22 21.83 -21.58
N VAL A 374 -27.14 20.92 -21.24
CA VAL A 374 -28.16 20.42 -22.17
C VAL A 374 -29.54 20.61 -21.58
N GLU A 375 -30.47 21.10 -22.39
CA GLU A 375 -31.84 21.33 -21.94
C GLU A 375 -32.59 20.00 -21.70
N PRO A 376 -33.56 19.96 -20.78
CA PRO A 376 -34.34 18.74 -20.51
C PRO A 376 -35.00 18.13 -21.74
N GLY A 377 -35.41 18.96 -22.71
CA GLY A 377 -36.01 18.50 -23.97
C GLY A 377 -35.01 17.95 -24.97
N GLU A 378 -33.72 18.22 -24.80
CA GLU A 378 -32.64 17.75 -25.66
C GLU A 378 -32.00 16.45 -25.13
N LEU A 379 -32.10 16.21 -23.82
CA LEU A 379 -31.63 15.00 -23.14
C LEU A 379 -32.64 14.55 -22.07
N ALA A 380 -33.71 13.90 -22.53
CA ALA A 380 -34.77 13.37 -21.68
C ALA A 380 -34.60 11.86 -21.43
N ASP A 381 -35.48 11.29 -20.61
CA ASP A 381 -35.57 9.85 -20.38
C ASP A 381 -35.95 9.08 -21.67
N GLY A 382 -35.36 7.90 -21.85
CA GLY A 382 -35.65 6.99 -22.96
C GLY A 382 -35.01 7.33 -24.31
N MET A 383 -34.38 8.50 -24.47
CA MET A 383 -33.62 8.90 -25.66
C MET A 383 -32.39 8.02 -25.91
N SER A 384 -31.78 8.15 -27.09
CA SER A 384 -30.65 7.34 -27.51
C SER A 384 -29.39 8.19 -27.69
N VAL A 385 -28.27 7.76 -27.12
CA VAL A 385 -26.98 8.49 -27.19
C VAL A 385 -25.95 7.64 -27.91
N LEU A 386 -25.25 8.23 -28.86
CA LEU A 386 -24.07 7.69 -29.52
C LEU A 386 -22.85 8.53 -29.13
N VAL A 387 -21.84 7.89 -28.59
CA VAL A 387 -20.51 8.45 -28.38
C VAL A 387 -19.57 7.81 -29.37
N SER A 388 -18.86 8.63 -30.13
CA SER A 388 -17.89 8.18 -31.14
C SER A 388 -16.52 8.76 -30.85
N ASN A 389 -15.50 7.91 -30.90
CA ASN A 389 -14.14 8.36 -31.13
C ASN A 389 -13.97 8.47 -32.65
N VAL A 390 -13.98 9.71 -33.15
CA VAL A 390 -13.96 10.02 -34.58
C VAL A 390 -12.59 9.69 -35.18
N THR A 391 -11.52 9.76 -34.39
CA THR A 391 -10.16 9.43 -34.85
C THR A 391 -10.01 7.94 -35.11
N SER A 392 -10.38 7.09 -34.15
CA SER A 392 -10.25 5.62 -34.28
C SER A 392 -11.42 4.94 -34.99
N GLY A 393 -12.58 5.62 -35.08
CA GLY A 393 -13.82 5.07 -35.62
C GLY A 393 -14.65 4.26 -34.61
N GLU A 394 -14.18 4.11 -33.37
CA GLU A 394 -14.89 3.40 -32.30
C GLU A 394 -16.21 4.09 -31.94
N ARG A 395 -17.24 3.28 -31.69
CA ARG A 395 -18.61 3.73 -31.40
C ARG A 395 -19.20 2.97 -30.23
N ARG A 396 -19.82 3.71 -29.31
CA ARG A 396 -20.52 3.16 -28.15
C ARG A 396 -21.80 3.95 -27.93
N CYS A 397 -22.83 3.27 -27.45
CA CYS A 397 -24.16 3.85 -27.36
C CYS A 397 -24.89 3.37 -26.11
N ALA A 398 -25.80 4.21 -25.63
CA ALA A 398 -26.64 3.91 -24.48
C ALA A 398 -28.04 4.49 -24.70
N ARG A 399 -28.98 3.99 -23.90
CA ARG A 399 -30.26 4.66 -23.68
C ARG A 399 -30.13 5.57 -22.47
N THR A 400 -30.79 6.72 -22.51
CA THR A 400 -30.90 7.57 -21.33
C THR A 400 -31.92 6.99 -20.36
N GLY A 401 -31.65 7.13 -19.06
CA GLY A 401 -32.59 6.85 -17.98
C GLY A 401 -33.18 8.13 -17.39
N ALA A 402 -33.80 7.98 -16.22
CA ALA A 402 -34.42 9.08 -15.48
C ALA A 402 -33.48 10.29 -15.35
N GLY A 403 -34.01 11.47 -15.64
CA GLY A 403 -33.22 12.71 -15.64
C GLY A 403 -32.18 12.77 -16.76
N GLY A 404 -32.36 12.06 -17.88
CA GLY A 404 -31.43 12.12 -19.02
C GLY A 404 -30.09 11.42 -18.78
N ARG A 405 -30.00 10.59 -17.74
CA ARG A 405 -28.74 9.96 -17.33
C ARG A 405 -28.29 8.94 -18.35
N PHE A 406 -27.02 8.98 -18.70
CA PHE A 406 -26.37 7.90 -19.42
C PHE A 406 -24.93 7.77 -18.94
N ARG A 407 -24.29 6.64 -19.28
CA ARG A 407 -22.88 6.39 -19.05
C ARG A 407 -22.35 5.54 -20.19
N VAL A 408 -21.41 6.07 -20.97
CA VAL A 408 -20.84 5.41 -22.13
C VAL A 408 -19.31 5.44 -22.01
N PRO A 409 -18.67 4.31 -21.66
CA PRO A 409 -17.22 4.21 -21.78
C PRO A 409 -16.83 4.16 -23.25
N ILE A 410 -15.74 4.83 -23.62
CA ILE A 410 -15.24 4.90 -25.00
C ILE A 410 -13.72 4.73 -25.01
N PRO A 411 -13.14 3.82 -25.82
CA PRO A 411 -11.70 3.70 -25.93
C PRO A 411 -11.08 4.93 -26.62
N THR A 412 -9.98 5.43 -26.07
CA THR A 412 -9.31 6.64 -26.56
C THR A 412 -7.80 6.56 -26.41
N SER A 413 -7.10 7.26 -27.30
CA SER A 413 -5.80 7.86 -27.02
C SER A 413 -5.98 9.32 -26.63
N ALA A 414 -5.06 9.87 -25.84
CA ALA A 414 -5.08 11.30 -25.50
C ALA A 414 -5.05 12.13 -26.80
N GLY A 415 -5.92 13.12 -26.91
CA GLY A 415 -6.08 13.97 -28.09
C GLY A 415 -7.05 13.45 -29.17
N ASP A 416 -7.58 12.24 -29.05
CA ASP A 416 -8.58 11.71 -30.00
C ASP A 416 -9.84 12.57 -30.05
N ARG A 417 -10.37 12.85 -31.25
CA ARG A 417 -11.60 13.64 -31.39
C ARG A 417 -12.81 12.81 -30.97
N LEU A 418 -13.66 13.39 -30.12
CA LEU A 418 -14.89 12.76 -29.64
C LEU A 418 -16.13 13.49 -30.17
N ASP A 419 -17.21 12.74 -30.35
CA ASP A 419 -18.52 13.24 -30.76
C ASP A 419 -19.61 12.56 -29.93
N VAL A 420 -20.52 13.37 -29.36
CA VAL A 420 -21.69 12.88 -28.62
C VAL A 420 -22.94 13.32 -29.37
N GLN A 421 -23.62 12.37 -30.01
CA GLN A 421 -24.85 12.60 -30.73
C GLN A 421 -26.03 12.02 -29.93
N ILE A 422 -26.99 12.88 -29.61
CA ILE A 422 -28.25 12.51 -28.98
C ILE A 422 -29.32 12.41 -30.07
N TYR A 423 -30.11 11.35 -30.02
CA TYR A 423 -31.28 11.14 -30.87
C TYR A 423 -32.53 11.19 -30.00
N THR A 424 -33.55 11.90 -30.46
CA THR A 424 -34.81 12.06 -29.70
C THR A 424 -35.67 10.79 -29.72
N GLY A 425 -35.34 9.84 -30.61
CA GLY A 425 -36.02 8.57 -30.76
C GLY A 425 -35.55 7.50 -29.78
N VAL A 426 -36.45 6.54 -29.53
CA VAL A 426 -36.14 5.30 -28.82
C VAL A 426 -35.60 4.25 -29.80
N GLU A 427 -34.67 3.40 -29.36
CA GLU A 427 -34.19 2.23 -30.13
C GLU A 427 -33.63 2.55 -31.53
N VAL A 428 -32.98 3.70 -31.66
CA VAL A 428 -32.42 4.17 -32.95
C VAL A 428 -31.24 3.34 -33.44
N PHE A 429 -30.75 2.39 -32.65
CA PHE A 429 -29.63 1.51 -33.01
C PHE A 429 -30.13 0.13 -33.47
N LYS A 430 -29.42 -0.48 -34.41
CA LYS A 430 -29.65 -1.88 -34.82
C LYS A 430 -29.30 -2.85 -33.69
N SER A 431 -28.22 -2.56 -32.95
CA SER A 431 -27.80 -3.25 -31.74
C SER A 431 -26.93 -2.33 -30.87
N TYR A 432 -26.84 -2.61 -29.58
CA TYR A 432 -25.92 -1.94 -28.65
C TYR A 432 -24.48 -2.49 -28.69
N ASP A 433 -24.26 -3.53 -29.50
CA ASP A 433 -22.97 -4.19 -29.72
C ASP A 433 -22.16 -3.51 -30.86
N GLY A 434 -22.84 -2.92 -31.86
CA GLY A 434 -22.19 -2.15 -32.93
C GLY A 434 -22.61 -0.67 -33.00
N CYS A 435 -23.70 -0.30 -32.32
CA CYS A 435 -24.19 1.08 -32.28
C CYS A 435 -24.45 1.70 -33.67
N LEU A 436 -24.83 0.85 -34.64
CA LEU A 436 -25.20 1.29 -35.98
C LEU A 436 -26.58 1.94 -35.93
N VAL A 437 -26.61 3.23 -36.29
CA VAL A 437 -27.83 4.02 -36.33
C VAL A 437 -28.73 3.54 -37.47
N ARG A 438 -30.03 3.42 -37.20
CA ARG A 438 -31.06 3.09 -38.19
C ARG A 438 -31.26 4.29 -39.12
N GLU A 439 -31.54 4.00 -40.39
CA GLU A 439 -31.85 5.04 -41.36
C GLU A 439 -33.09 5.83 -40.92
N GLY A 440 -33.05 7.16 -41.09
CA GLY A 440 -34.14 8.05 -40.68
C GLY A 440 -34.27 8.28 -39.17
N ALA A 441 -33.30 7.85 -38.34
CA ALA A 441 -33.32 8.13 -36.91
C ALA A 441 -33.42 9.66 -36.64
N PRO A 442 -34.33 10.10 -35.75
CA PRO A 442 -34.55 11.52 -35.51
C PRO A 442 -33.36 12.12 -34.75
N VAL A 443 -32.59 12.95 -35.46
CA VAL A 443 -31.38 13.60 -34.96
C VAL A 443 -31.77 14.70 -33.96
N GLY A 444 -31.13 14.68 -32.79
CA GLY A 444 -31.25 15.71 -31.76
C GLY A 444 -29.94 16.46 -31.54
N ARG A 445 -29.66 16.79 -30.28
CA ARG A 445 -28.49 17.58 -29.86
C ARG A 445 -27.17 16.86 -30.17
N ARG A 446 -26.20 17.61 -30.71
CA ARG A 446 -24.85 17.12 -31.02
C ARG A 446 -23.78 17.94 -30.29
N ILE A 447 -22.97 17.28 -29.48
CA ILE A 447 -21.87 17.90 -28.73
C ILE A 447 -20.56 17.39 -29.34
N SER A 448 -19.82 18.29 -29.98
CA SER A 448 -18.56 17.97 -30.70
C SER A 448 -17.43 18.95 -30.37
N ARG A 449 -17.68 19.85 -29.41
CA ARG A 449 -16.78 20.89 -28.94
C ARG A 449 -16.81 20.93 -27.43
N TRP A 450 -15.78 21.51 -26.82
CA TRP A 450 -15.85 21.93 -25.43
C TRP A 450 -16.77 23.15 -25.32
N GLU A 451 -17.84 23.08 -24.53
CA GLU A 451 -18.86 24.14 -24.46
C GLU A 451 -18.92 24.82 -23.10
N GLN A 452 -18.26 24.26 -22.08
CA GLN A 452 -18.19 24.83 -20.73
C GLN A 452 -16.75 24.97 -20.29
N PRO A 453 -16.36 26.10 -19.67
CA PRO A 453 -15.06 26.22 -19.03
C PRO A 453 -15.05 25.49 -17.68
N ALA A 454 -13.85 25.17 -17.19
CA ALA A 454 -13.67 24.72 -15.82
C ALA A 454 -14.25 25.75 -14.83
N LEU A 455 -14.65 25.27 -13.65
CA LEU A 455 -15.05 26.17 -12.57
C LEU A 455 -13.86 27.00 -12.09
N GLU A 456 -12.72 26.33 -11.94
CA GLU A 456 -11.45 26.87 -11.50
C GLU A 456 -10.33 26.12 -12.22
N ALA A 457 -9.26 26.83 -12.55
CA ALA A 457 -8.04 26.21 -13.06
C ALA A 457 -7.28 25.50 -11.92
N LEU A 458 -6.69 24.35 -12.20
CA LEU A 458 -5.72 23.70 -11.34
C LEU A 458 -4.39 24.48 -11.40
N PRO A 459 -3.66 24.59 -10.28
CA PRO A 459 -2.36 25.23 -10.26
C PRO A 459 -1.40 24.51 -11.21
N LEU A 460 -0.50 25.27 -11.86
CA LEU A 460 0.55 24.76 -12.72
C LEU A 460 1.90 25.34 -12.30
N GLY A 461 2.95 24.53 -12.38
CA GLY A 461 4.32 24.97 -12.10
C GLY A 461 4.92 25.79 -13.24
N ASP A 462 4.43 25.60 -14.47
CA ASP A 462 4.82 26.37 -15.64
C ASP A 462 3.86 27.55 -15.86
N GLU A 463 4.29 28.75 -15.43
CA GLU A 463 3.51 29.98 -15.56
C GLU A 463 3.16 30.36 -17.02
N SER A 464 3.84 29.79 -18.01
CA SER A 464 3.53 30.04 -19.43
C SER A 464 2.29 29.28 -19.90
N LYS A 465 1.93 28.18 -19.24
CA LYS A 465 0.73 27.40 -19.55
C LYS A 465 -0.47 28.06 -18.88
N THR A 466 -1.20 28.84 -19.66
CA THR A 466 -2.43 29.50 -19.20
C THR A 466 -3.58 29.25 -20.17
N CYS A 467 -4.81 29.41 -19.70
CA CYS A 467 -5.97 29.38 -20.58
C CYS A 467 -5.88 30.47 -21.66
N ASP A 468 -5.41 31.68 -21.32
CA ASP A 468 -5.25 32.77 -22.28
C ASP A 468 -4.25 32.41 -23.40
N ALA A 469 -3.13 31.77 -23.04
CA ALA A 469 -2.16 31.28 -24.02
C ALA A 469 -2.76 30.19 -24.93
N ALA A 470 -3.54 29.26 -24.36
CA ALA A 470 -4.22 28.21 -25.12
C ALA A 470 -5.29 28.77 -26.06
N VAL A 471 -6.08 29.76 -25.60
CA VAL A 471 -7.06 30.50 -26.42
C VAL A 471 -6.35 31.22 -27.56
N ALA A 472 -5.27 31.96 -27.27
CA ALA A 472 -4.51 32.69 -28.28
C ALA A 472 -3.86 31.77 -29.34
N ALA A 473 -3.54 30.53 -28.97
CA ALA A 473 -3.04 29.50 -29.88
C ALA A 473 -4.14 28.80 -30.70
N SER A 474 -5.40 29.19 -30.52
CA SER A 474 -6.57 28.56 -31.14
C SER A 474 -7.41 29.57 -31.94
N ASP A 475 -8.22 29.08 -32.88
CA ASP A 475 -9.11 29.93 -33.70
C ASP A 475 -10.47 30.20 -33.02
N VAL A 476 -10.51 30.34 -31.68
CA VAL A 476 -11.77 30.57 -30.93
C VAL A 476 -11.74 31.87 -30.16
N GLU A 477 -12.93 32.45 -29.95
CA GLU A 477 -13.10 33.62 -29.10
C GLU A 477 -12.86 33.27 -27.61
N PRO A 478 -12.34 34.21 -26.80
CA PRO A 478 -12.12 33.98 -25.38
C PRO A 478 -13.41 33.67 -24.62
N ALA A 479 -13.57 32.41 -24.20
CA ALA A 479 -14.71 31.93 -23.42
C ALA A 479 -14.28 31.03 -22.24
N GLY A 480 -12.99 31.11 -21.85
CA GLY A 480 -12.38 30.25 -20.85
C GLY A 480 -12.01 28.87 -21.41
N CYS A 481 -11.52 28.00 -20.53
CA CYS A 481 -11.00 26.67 -20.89
C CYS A 481 -11.47 25.63 -19.90
N GLN A 482 -11.65 24.39 -20.35
CA GLN A 482 -11.47 23.22 -19.49
C GLN A 482 -9.99 22.97 -19.24
N GLN A 483 -9.68 22.20 -18.21
CA GLN A 483 -8.30 21.79 -17.90
C GLN A 483 -8.26 20.35 -17.44
N PHE A 484 -7.25 19.62 -17.92
CA PHE A 484 -6.85 18.34 -17.35
C PHE A 484 -5.33 18.34 -17.24
N ARG A 485 -4.83 18.22 -16.01
CA ARG A 485 -3.40 18.36 -15.70
C ARG A 485 -2.86 19.70 -16.26
N ASP A 486 -1.77 19.65 -17.00
CA ASP A 486 -1.12 20.80 -17.64
C ASP A 486 -1.71 21.20 -19.00
N VAL A 487 -2.81 20.57 -19.43
CA VAL A 487 -3.43 20.83 -20.73
C VAL A 487 -4.73 21.62 -20.57
N PHE A 488 -4.81 22.75 -21.27
CA PHE A 488 -6.02 23.55 -21.40
C PHE A 488 -6.77 23.24 -22.69
N PHE A 489 -8.10 23.16 -22.60
CA PHE A 489 -9.02 22.94 -23.72
C PHE A 489 -9.93 24.17 -23.86
N PRO A 490 -9.63 25.12 -24.75
CA PRO A 490 -10.43 26.33 -24.91
C PRO A 490 -11.88 26.03 -25.32
N VAL A 491 -12.84 26.73 -24.73
CA VAL A 491 -14.25 26.62 -25.09
C VAL A 491 -14.45 26.99 -26.56
N GLY A 492 -15.20 26.17 -27.28
CA GLY A 492 -15.41 26.28 -28.73
C GLY A 492 -14.43 25.44 -29.54
N THR A 493 -13.34 24.89 -28.98
CA THR A 493 -12.45 23.97 -29.70
C THR A 493 -13.06 22.57 -29.82
N PRO A 494 -12.62 21.73 -30.79
CA PRO A 494 -13.12 20.35 -30.91
C PRO A 494 -13.02 19.58 -29.59
N LEU A 495 -14.04 18.79 -29.28
CA LEU A 495 -14.03 17.90 -28.13
C LEU A 495 -13.00 16.80 -28.38
N VAL A 496 -12.03 16.69 -27.48
CA VAL A 496 -10.96 15.70 -27.55
C VAL A 496 -10.84 14.93 -26.25
N ALA A 497 -10.35 13.70 -26.31
CA ALA A 497 -10.11 12.88 -25.14
C ALA A 497 -8.94 13.45 -24.31
N PRO A 498 -9.15 13.79 -23.02
CA PRO A 498 -8.08 14.33 -22.18
C PRO A 498 -6.99 13.32 -21.84
N ASN A 499 -7.35 12.03 -21.75
CA ASN A 499 -6.43 10.94 -21.46
C ASN A 499 -6.75 9.70 -22.32
N HIS A 500 -5.85 8.73 -22.29
CA HIS A 500 -6.05 7.42 -22.91
C HIS A 500 -6.85 6.49 -21.98
N GLY A 501 -7.45 5.45 -22.56
CA GLY A 501 -8.10 4.37 -21.81
C GLY A 501 -8.81 3.36 -22.69
N LEU A 502 -9.14 2.21 -22.13
CA LEU A 502 -9.63 1.05 -22.89
C LEU A 502 -11.15 1.05 -23.10
N GLY A 503 -11.89 1.91 -22.40
CA GLY A 503 -13.34 2.06 -22.55
C GLY A 503 -14.13 0.75 -22.38
N LEU A 504 -13.63 -0.19 -21.57
CA LEU A 504 -14.26 -1.49 -21.40
C LEU A 504 -15.54 -1.39 -20.58
N ARG A 505 -16.50 -2.26 -20.89
CA ARG A 505 -17.76 -2.37 -20.14
C ARG A 505 -17.59 -3.32 -18.96
N ARG A 506 -18.16 -2.96 -17.82
CA ARG A 506 -18.19 -3.83 -16.63
C ARG A 506 -18.90 -5.15 -16.93
N GLN A 507 -18.47 -6.21 -16.25
CA GLN A 507 -19.08 -7.55 -16.27
C GLN A 507 -19.14 -8.24 -17.66
N THR A 508 -18.33 -7.79 -18.64
CA THR A 508 -18.29 -8.36 -19.98
C THR A 508 -17.25 -9.49 -20.14
N PRO A 509 -17.41 -10.37 -21.15
CA PRO A 509 -16.38 -11.36 -21.50
C PRO A 509 -15.03 -10.73 -21.84
N GLU A 510 -15.02 -9.58 -22.52
CA GLU A 510 -13.81 -8.87 -22.92
C GLU A 510 -13.00 -8.42 -21.70
N LEU A 511 -13.67 -7.83 -20.70
CA LEU A 511 -13.02 -7.42 -19.45
C LEU A 511 -12.45 -8.63 -18.68
N ARG A 512 -13.19 -9.75 -18.63
CA ARG A 512 -12.70 -10.98 -17.97
C ARG A 512 -11.49 -11.56 -18.70
N ARG A 513 -11.50 -11.57 -20.03
CA ARG A 513 -10.35 -12.01 -20.84
C ARG A 513 -9.14 -11.10 -20.62
N LEU A 514 -9.32 -9.77 -20.61
CA LEU A 514 -8.23 -8.85 -20.35
C LEU A 514 -7.62 -9.08 -18.97
N ARG A 515 -8.45 -9.25 -17.92
CA ARG A 515 -7.98 -9.56 -16.57
C ARG A 515 -7.04 -10.78 -16.55
N ASP A 516 -7.42 -11.87 -17.21
CA ASP A 516 -6.63 -13.10 -17.21
C ASP A 516 -5.33 -12.93 -18.02
N LEU A 517 -5.37 -12.19 -19.15
CA LEU A 517 -4.17 -11.86 -19.93
C LEU A 517 -3.24 -10.89 -19.20
N ALA A 518 -3.79 -9.93 -18.46
CA ALA A 518 -3.04 -8.98 -17.65
C ALA A 518 -2.27 -9.73 -16.56
N GLN A 519 -2.89 -10.70 -15.89
CA GLN A 519 -2.20 -11.57 -14.94
C GLN A 519 -1.04 -12.33 -15.59
N ALA A 520 -1.27 -12.96 -16.74
CA ALA A 520 -0.20 -13.65 -17.46
C ALA A 520 0.96 -12.71 -17.85
N GLY A 521 0.66 -11.46 -18.23
CA GLY A 521 1.67 -10.43 -18.50
C GLY A 521 2.44 -9.97 -17.27
N PHE A 522 1.78 -9.99 -16.10
CA PHE A 522 2.27 -9.53 -14.81
C PHE A 522 3.02 -10.61 -14.01
N ASP A 523 2.77 -11.90 -14.27
CA ASP A 523 3.20 -13.04 -13.44
C ASP A 523 4.68 -13.00 -12.99
N ALA A 524 5.59 -12.52 -13.83
CA ALA A 524 7.01 -12.41 -13.48
C ALA A 524 7.32 -11.46 -12.30
N ALA A 525 6.36 -10.64 -11.87
CA ALA A 525 6.45 -9.76 -10.72
C ALA A 525 5.47 -10.12 -9.59
N ASP A 526 4.59 -11.11 -9.79
CA ASP A 526 3.54 -11.40 -8.82
C ASP A 526 4.09 -12.17 -7.60
N PRO A 527 3.88 -11.68 -6.35
CA PRO A 527 4.33 -12.37 -5.14
C PRO A 527 3.87 -13.83 -5.06
N ILE A 528 2.71 -14.18 -5.63
CA ILE A 528 2.19 -15.54 -5.58
C ILE A 528 3.13 -16.56 -6.24
N ASN A 529 3.91 -16.13 -7.24
CA ASN A 529 4.88 -16.99 -7.94
C ASN A 529 6.16 -17.21 -7.13
N PHE A 530 6.40 -16.33 -6.14
CA PHE A 530 7.53 -16.40 -5.23
C PHE A 530 7.20 -17.09 -3.91
N ALA A 531 5.93 -17.15 -3.53
CA ALA A 531 5.43 -17.81 -2.32
C ALA A 531 5.92 -19.27 -2.12
N PRO A 532 6.04 -20.12 -3.16
CA PRO A 532 6.55 -21.47 -2.96
C PRO A 532 8.01 -21.54 -2.50
N TYR A 533 8.83 -20.51 -2.74
CA TYR A 533 10.26 -20.53 -2.37
C TYR A 533 10.51 -20.37 -0.86
N TYR A 534 9.50 -20.00 -0.07
CA TYR A 534 9.62 -20.02 1.39
C TYR A 534 9.93 -21.42 1.92
N MET A 535 9.32 -22.48 1.37
CA MET A 535 9.61 -23.86 1.81
C MET A 535 9.25 -24.98 0.82
N LEU A 536 8.37 -24.72 -0.15
CA LEU A 536 7.85 -25.75 -1.05
C LEU A 536 8.81 -26.04 -2.20
N ARG A 537 9.54 -25.03 -2.66
CA ARG A 537 10.57 -25.08 -3.71
C ARG A 537 11.90 -24.62 -3.14
N ALA A 538 12.99 -25.22 -3.63
CA ALA A 538 14.33 -24.81 -3.27
C ALA A 538 14.70 -23.50 -3.99
N LEU A 539 15.13 -22.51 -3.22
CA LEU A 539 15.82 -21.32 -3.73
C LEU A 539 17.33 -21.62 -3.84
N ARG A 540 18.00 -20.99 -4.81
CA ARG A 540 19.45 -21.01 -4.92
C ARG A 540 19.99 -19.60 -4.84
N ASP A 541 21.13 -19.46 -4.17
CA ASP A 541 21.86 -18.19 -4.11
C ASP A 541 22.59 -17.88 -5.43
N GLU A 542 23.26 -16.74 -5.49
CA GLU A 542 24.04 -16.31 -6.65
C GLU A 542 25.22 -17.23 -6.99
N ASN A 543 25.62 -18.11 -6.06
CA ASN A 543 26.67 -19.11 -6.24
C ASN A 543 26.12 -20.50 -6.56
N GLY A 544 24.79 -20.63 -6.69
CA GLY A 544 24.09 -21.88 -6.96
C GLY A 544 23.89 -22.78 -5.74
N ALA A 545 24.26 -22.34 -4.53
CA ALA A 545 24.04 -23.08 -3.29
C ALA A 545 22.56 -23.06 -2.91
N VAL A 546 22.06 -24.16 -2.35
CA VAL A 546 20.66 -24.25 -1.91
C VAL A 546 20.49 -23.43 -0.65
N VAL A 547 19.54 -22.50 -0.67
CA VAL A 547 19.18 -21.67 0.48
C VAL A 547 18.26 -22.47 1.40
N ALA A 548 18.41 -22.29 2.71
CA ALA A 548 17.51 -22.90 3.68
C ALA A 548 16.09 -22.31 3.54
N PRO A 549 15.02 -23.04 3.91
CA PRO A 549 13.67 -22.48 3.94
C PRO A 549 13.59 -21.19 4.75
N HIS A 550 12.87 -20.20 4.22
CA HIS A 550 12.62 -18.94 4.90
C HIS A 550 11.35 -19.04 5.73
N ALA A 551 11.34 -18.43 6.91
CA ALA A 551 10.13 -18.33 7.70
C ALA A 551 9.15 -17.30 7.11
N LEU A 552 7.86 -17.51 7.33
CA LEU A 552 6.81 -16.60 6.86
C LEU A 552 5.75 -16.40 7.94
N LEU A 553 5.42 -15.15 8.23
CA LEU A 553 4.20 -14.78 8.92
C LEU A 553 3.33 -13.98 7.92
N ASN A 554 2.46 -14.65 7.17
CA ASN A 554 1.57 -13.97 6.25
C ASN A 554 0.43 -13.31 7.03
N ILE A 555 0.33 -11.99 6.97
CA ILE A 555 -0.61 -11.22 7.78
C ILE A 555 -1.68 -10.61 6.88
N ASN A 556 -2.94 -10.90 7.18
CA ASN A 556 -4.10 -10.20 6.66
C ASN A 556 -4.66 -9.28 7.76
N THR A 557 -5.18 -8.12 7.39
CA THR A 557 -6.11 -7.38 8.25
C THR A 557 -7.55 -7.74 7.86
N ILE A 558 -8.38 -8.11 8.82
CA ILE A 558 -9.75 -8.55 8.53
C ILE A 558 -10.53 -7.41 7.89
N GLY A 559 -11.19 -7.72 6.77
CA GLY A 559 -11.99 -6.76 6.02
C GLY A 559 -11.20 -5.71 5.26
N ASP A 560 -9.91 -5.94 5.05
CA ASP A 560 -9.11 -5.13 4.15
C ASP A 560 -9.71 -5.16 2.74
N ASN A 561 -10.04 -3.95 2.25
CA ASN A 561 -10.58 -3.76 0.92
C ASN A 561 -9.63 -2.99 0.00
N PHE A 562 -8.43 -2.61 0.45
CA PHE A 562 -7.36 -2.05 -0.39
C PHE A 562 -6.40 -3.14 -0.86
N VAL A 563 -6.22 -4.19 -0.07
CA VAL A 563 -5.68 -5.49 -0.51
C VAL A 563 -6.59 -6.57 0.04
N GLN A 564 -7.33 -7.25 -0.83
CA GLN A 564 -8.38 -8.18 -0.39
C GLN A 564 -7.78 -9.26 0.49
N VAL A 565 -8.49 -9.60 1.56
CA VAL A 565 -8.17 -10.77 2.38
C VAL A 565 -8.00 -12.03 1.51
N SER A 566 -8.80 -12.20 0.45
CA SER A 566 -8.67 -13.33 -0.49
C SER A 566 -7.31 -13.39 -1.21
N ALA A 567 -6.69 -12.26 -1.50
CA ALA A 567 -5.37 -12.20 -2.14
C ALA A 567 -4.30 -12.71 -1.16
N GLY A 568 -4.37 -12.28 0.10
CA GLY A 568 -3.53 -12.76 1.21
C GLY A 568 -3.71 -14.25 1.50
N LEU A 569 -4.95 -14.75 1.54
CA LEU A 569 -5.22 -16.18 1.69
C LEU A 569 -4.70 -17.01 0.51
N SER A 570 -4.77 -16.47 -0.72
CA SER A 570 -4.22 -17.13 -1.90
C SER A 570 -2.69 -17.23 -1.84
N PHE A 571 -2.01 -16.16 -1.41
CA PHE A 571 -0.58 -16.18 -1.13
C PHE A 571 -0.22 -17.22 -0.03
N ALA A 572 -0.95 -17.22 1.09
CA ALA A 572 -0.74 -18.19 2.17
C ALA A 572 -0.92 -19.64 1.72
N ARG A 573 -1.87 -19.92 0.82
CA ARG A 573 -2.03 -21.25 0.21
C ARG A 573 -0.83 -21.62 -0.65
N ALA A 574 -0.37 -20.69 -1.50
CA ALA A 574 0.79 -20.89 -2.37
C ALA A 574 2.10 -21.07 -1.58
N ALA A 575 2.22 -20.45 -0.40
CA ALA A 575 3.33 -20.63 0.52
C ALA A 575 3.24 -21.92 1.35
N GLY A 576 2.06 -22.55 1.41
CA GLY A 576 1.80 -23.74 2.23
C GLY A 576 1.43 -23.45 3.69
N ALA A 577 1.15 -22.19 4.05
CA ALA A 577 0.71 -21.77 5.38
C ALA A 577 -0.81 -22.02 5.62
N LEU A 578 -1.61 -22.13 4.56
CA LEU A 578 -3.05 -22.38 4.63
C LEU A 578 -3.43 -23.70 3.93
N PRO A 579 -3.82 -24.76 4.67
CA PRO A 579 -4.25 -26.01 4.06
C PRO A 579 -5.70 -25.92 3.59
N PHE A 580 -5.99 -26.61 2.50
CA PHE A 580 -7.32 -26.61 1.85
C PHE A 580 -7.75 -28.01 1.39
N LEU A 581 -6.97 -29.04 1.74
CA LEU A 581 -7.32 -30.44 1.48
C LEU A 581 -7.71 -31.14 2.80
N PRO A 582 -8.72 -32.02 2.77
CA PRO A 582 -9.12 -32.80 3.94
C PRO A 582 -8.08 -33.90 4.24
N PRO A 583 -8.04 -34.47 5.47
CA PRO A 583 -7.06 -35.47 5.88
C PRO A 583 -6.89 -36.65 4.91
N ARG A 584 -7.99 -37.18 4.37
CA ARG A 584 -8.01 -38.27 3.37
C ARG A 584 -7.21 -37.99 2.09
N ALA A 585 -6.89 -36.73 1.80
CA ALA A 585 -6.10 -36.36 0.64
C ALA A 585 -4.63 -36.77 0.78
N LEU A 586 -4.13 -36.98 2.00
CA LEU A 586 -2.75 -37.43 2.22
C LEU A 586 -2.47 -38.76 1.53
N GLU A 587 -3.42 -39.71 1.60
CA GLU A 587 -3.31 -41.02 0.96
C GLU A 587 -3.64 -40.94 -0.54
N ARG A 588 -4.62 -40.12 -0.92
CA ARG A 588 -5.15 -40.06 -2.29
C ARG A 588 -4.31 -39.21 -3.25
N TYR A 589 -3.66 -38.18 -2.73
CA TYR A 589 -2.93 -37.15 -3.46
C TYR A 589 -1.63 -36.79 -2.72
N PRO A 590 -0.70 -37.74 -2.54
CA PRO A 590 0.52 -37.54 -1.75
C PRO A 590 1.40 -36.38 -2.25
N GLU A 591 1.32 -36.02 -3.53
CA GLU A 591 2.01 -34.86 -4.10
C GLU A 591 1.50 -33.50 -3.57
N TYR A 592 0.33 -33.47 -2.93
CA TYR A 592 -0.25 -32.31 -2.27
C TYR A 592 -0.25 -32.41 -0.74
N ALA A 593 0.56 -33.30 -0.15
CA ALA A 593 0.60 -33.55 1.29
C ALA A 593 0.83 -32.28 2.13
N ASP A 594 1.57 -31.30 1.61
CA ASP A 594 1.80 -30.01 2.27
C ASP A 594 0.55 -29.13 2.45
N HIS A 595 -0.52 -29.42 1.71
CA HIS A 595 -1.78 -28.66 1.76
C HIS A 595 -2.89 -29.42 2.50
N VAL A 596 -2.56 -30.56 3.11
CA VAL A 596 -3.48 -31.39 3.87
C VAL A 596 -3.67 -30.82 5.28
N THR A 597 -4.93 -30.74 5.70
CA THR A 597 -5.32 -30.36 7.07
C THR A 597 -5.09 -31.54 8.02
N PRO A 598 -4.42 -31.35 9.18
CA PRO A 598 -4.36 -32.39 10.22
C PRO A 598 -5.75 -32.79 10.72
N GLU A 599 -5.97 -34.07 11.02
CA GLU A 599 -7.27 -34.58 11.50
C GLU A 599 -7.80 -33.79 12.70
N ALA A 600 -6.95 -33.52 13.70
CA ALA A 600 -7.32 -32.78 14.90
C ALA A 600 -7.81 -31.34 14.60
N VAL A 601 -7.23 -30.67 13.59
CA VAL A 601 -7.67 -29.33 13.16
C VAL A 601 -8.96 -29.45 12.36
N TYR A 602 -9.06 -30.44 11.48
CA TYR A 602 -10.25 -30.70 10.67
C TYR A 602 -11.49 -30.98 11.53
N ASP A 603 -11.35 -31.82 12.56
CA ASP A 603 -12.42 -32.14 13.51
C ASP A 603 -12.78 -30.93 14.38
N ALA A 604 -11.79 -30.16 14.85
CA ALA A 604 -12.02 -28.95 15.64
C ALA A 604 -12.80 -27.87 14.88
N LEU A 605 -12.74 -27.87 13.55
CA LEU A 605 -13.49 -26.94 12.68
C LEU A 605 -14.82 -27.53 12.18
N GLY A 606 -15.26 -28.66 12.74
CA GLY A 606 -16.51 -29.32 12.35
C GLY A 606 -16.42 -30.01 10.99
N ARG A 607 -15.30 -30.69 10.72
CA ARG A 607 -14.99 -31.39 9.47
C ARG A 607 -14.91 -30.46 8.26
N ARG A 608 -14.29 -29.30 8.47
CA ARG A 608 -13.96 -28.31 7.44
C ARG A 608 -12.46 -28.08 7.41
N THR A 609 -11.91 -27.86 6.22
CA THR A 609 -10.53 -27.37 6.13
C THR A 609 -10.48 -25.92 6.63
N PRO A 610 -9.31 -25.42 7.06
CA PRO A 610 -9.15 -24.00 7.37
C PRO A 610 -9.61 -23.05 6.26
N MET A 611 -9.35 -23.39 4.99
CA MET A 611 -9.85 -22.58 3.88
C MET A 611 -11.39 -22.60 3.80
N ASP A 612 -12.02 -23.77 3.91
CA ASP A 612 -13.50 -23.87 3.92
C ASP A 612 -14.08 -23.04 5.08
N PHE A 613 -13.47 -23.13 6.26
CA PHE A 613 -13.87 -22.35 7.43
C PHE A 613 -13.82 -20.83 7.17
N LEU A 614 -12.75 -20.33 6.55
CA LEU A 614 -12.60 -18.90 6.23
C LEU A 614 -13.58 -18.42 5.15
N VAL A 615 -13.97 -19.30 4.23
CA VAL A 615 -15.00 -19.01 3.23
C VAL A 615 -16.39 -18.98 3.87
N ASP A 616 -16.75 -20.02 4.63
CA ASP A 616 -18.06 -20.18 5.25
C ASP A 616 -18.40 -19.08 6.25
N THR A 617 -17.38 -18.58 6.97
CA THR A 617 -17.52 -17.50 7.95
C THR A 617 -17.46 -16.10 7.32
N GLY A 618 -17.26 -16.00 6.00
CA GLY A 618 -17.20 -14.73 5.27
C GLY A 618 -15.88 -13.96 5.44
N VAL A 619 -14.88 -14.52 6.13
CA VAL A 619 -13.56 -13.90 6.31
C VAL A 619 -12.86 -13.70 4.97
N ALA A 620 -12.89 -14.71 4.10
CA ALA A 620 -12.29 -14.62 2.76
C ALA A 620 -12.98 -13.57 1.86
N GLU A 621 -14.27 -13.29 2.09
CA GLU A 621 -15.02 -12.24 1.40
C GLU A 621 -14.64 -10.86 1.96
N GLY A 622 -14.62 -10.70 3.29
CA GLY A 622 -14.13 -9.49 3.96
C GLY A 622 -15.02 -8.24 3.81
N ILE A 623 -16.25 -8.37 3.33
CA ILE A 623 -17.12 -7.23 3.02
C ILE A 623 -18.18 -7.04 4.11
N ALA A 624 -17.92 -6.14 5.05
CA ALA A 624 -18.80 -5.88 6.20
C ALA A 624 -20.25 -5.55 5.78
N ARG A 625 -20.44 -4.73 4.73
CA ARG A 625 -21.77 -4.30 4.26
C ARG A 625 -22.71 -5.43 3.81
N LEU A 626 -22.21 -6.65 3.63
CA LEU A 626 -23.04 -7.81 3.29
C LEU A 626 -23.72 -8.41 4.53
N GLY A 627 -23.36 -7.99 5.74
CA GLY A 627 -24.02 -8.40 6.98
C GLY A 627 -23.96 -9.91 7.22
N ARG A 628 -22.81 -10.54 6.91
CA ARG A 628 -22.61 -12.00 7.09
C ARG A 628 -22.64 -12.42 8.55
N SER A 629 -22.22 -11.52 9.44
CA SER A 629 -22.13 -11.73 10.87
C SER A 629 -22.45 -10.44 11.61
N THR A 630 -22.71 -10.56 12.91
CA THR A 630 -23.10 -9.46 13.78
C THR A 630 -22.39 -9.62 15.13
N ALA A 631 -21.94 -8.51 15.71
CA ALA A 631 -21.38 -8.51 17.05
C ALA A 631 -22.45 -8.81 18.11
N GLY A 632 -22.02 -9.31 19.26
CA GLY A 632 -22.88 -9.57 20.39
C GLY A 632 -23.42 -8.30 21.08
N PRO A 633 -24.30 -8.48 22.08
CA PRO A 633 -25.01 -7.39 22.74
C PRO A 633 -24.12 -6.45 23.56
N THR A 634 -22.87 -6.83 23.83
CA THR A 634 -21.92 -6.04 24.64
C THR A 634 -20.96 -5.19 23.80
N CYS A 635 -21.13 -5.21 22.47
CA CYS A 635 -20.35 -4.45 21.50
C CYS A 635 -20.23 -2.97 21.89
N ARG A 636 -19.00 -2.50 22.08
CA ARG A 636 -18.67 -1.11 22.39
C ARG A 636 -17.33 -0.71 21.78
N ALA A 637 -16.98 0.57 21.92
CA ALA A 637 -15.71 1.09 21.43
C ALA A 637 -14.52 0.43 22.16
N ASN A 638 -13.45 0.13 21.41
CA ASN A 638 -12.16 -0.32 21.95
C ASN A 638 -11.47 0.87 22.63
N TYR A 639 -11.85 1.15 23.87
CA TYR A 639 -11.40 2.35 24.56
C TYR A 639 -11.29 2.15 26.06
N LYS A 640 -10.19 2.63 26.64
CA LYS A 640 -9.93 2.68 28.07
C LYS A 640 -9.84 4.13 28.51
N LYS A 641 -10.71 4.51 29.44
CA LYS A 641 -10.73 5.86 29.99
C LYS A 641 -9.53 6.08 30.93
N ASP A 642 -8.87 7.21 30.76
CA ASP A 642 -7.75 7.69 31.57
C ASP A 642 -7.99 9.18 31.88
N ALA A 643 -7.61 9.64 33.08
CA ALA A 643 -7.94 10.98 33.54
C ALA A 643 -7.17 12.09 32.81
N ASP A 644 -5.99 11.78 32.28
CA ASP A 644 -5.04 12.78 31.78
C ASP A 644 -4.95 12.79 30.24
N VAL A 645 -4.99 11.61 29.61
CA VAL A 645 -4.81 11.46 28.16
C VAL A 645 -6.11 11.03 27.46
N CYS A 646 -6.81 10.05 28.03
CA CYS A 646 -7.94 9.38 27.39
C CYS A 646 -9.27 9.85 27.97
N THR A 647 -9.56 11.13 27.76
CA THR A 647 -10.74 11.82 28.34
C THR A 647 -12.02 11.73 27.50
N LYS A 648 -11.92 11.30 26.23
CA LYS A 648 -13.08 11.09 25.35
C LYS A 648 -13.97 9.94 25.86
N SER A 649 -15.22 9.91 25.41
CA SER A 649 -16.14 8.78 25.61
C SER A 649 -16.67 8.36 24.23
N PRO A 650 -15.82 7.71 23.40
CA PRO A 650 -16.23 7.33 22.07
C PRO A 650 -17.39 6.35 22.12
N THR A 651 -18.33 6.50 21.19
CA THR A 651 -19.43 5.56 20.98
C THR A 651 -19.22 4.85 19.65
N ILE A 652 -19.65 3.60 19.58
CA ILE A 652 -19.63 2.83 18.34
C ILE A 652 -20.98 3.01 17.63
N ALA A 653 -20.96 3.21 16.32
CA ALA A 653 -22.20 3.33 15.56
C ALA A 653 -22.95 1.97 15.58
N PRO A 654 -24.28 1.93 15.80
CA PRO A 654 -25.02 0.67 15.82
C PRO A 654 -24.82 -0.19 14.56
N TYR A 655 -24.68 0.46 13.40
CA TYR A 655 -24.39 -0.19 12.13
C TYR A 655 -23.05 -0.96 12.11
N GLU A 656 -22.04 -0.52 12.88
CA GLU A 656 -20.74 -1.20 12.98
C GLU A 656 -20.85 -2.54 13.69
N CYS A 657 -21.53 -2.55 14.85
CA CYS A 657 -21.82 -3.79 15.56
C CYS A 657 -22.71 -4.71 14.72
N ALA A 658 -23.75 -4.17 14.07
CA ALA A 658 -24.69 -4.94 13.25
C ALA A 658 -24.02 -5.67 12.07
N ASN A 659 -22.90 -5.15 11.57
CA ASN A 659 -22.17 -5.68 10.42
C ASN A 659 -20.72 -6.07 10.77
N ALA A 660 -20.49 -6.42 12.03
CA ALA A 660 -19.16 -6.82 12.49
C ALA A 660 -18.69 -8.07 11.75
N LEU A 661 -17.49 -8.01 11.19
CA LEU A 661 -16.84 -9.13 10.53
C LEU A 661 -16.46 -10.24 11.52
N PHE A 662 -16.25 -11.45 11.00
CA PHE A 662 -15.83 -12.59 11.79
C PHE A 662 -14.32 -12.54 12.09
N ASP A 663 -13.95 -12.82 13.34
CA ASP A 663 -12.58 -12.86 13.84
C ASP A 663 -12.13 -14.33 14.01
N PRO A 664 -11.38 -14.90 13.05
CA PRO A 664 -11.01 -16.32 13.09
C PRO A 664 -9.87 -16.62 14.07
N ASP A 665 -9.02 -15.64 14.41
CA ASP A 665 -7.83 -15.83 15.25
C ASP A 665 -8.01 -15.29 16.68
N TRP A 666 -8.99 -14.40 16.87
CA TRP A 666 -9.50 -13.88 18.14
C TRP A 666 -8.42 -13.59 19.17
N LEU A 667 -7.42 -12.81 18.73
CA LEU A 667 -6.22 -12.54 19.52
C LEU A 667 -6.48 -11.66 20.74
N SER A 668 -7.47 -10.77 20.67
CA SER A 668 -7.81 -9.92 21.82
C SER A 668 -8.54 -10.67 22.93
N GLU A 669 -9.10 -11.86 22.64
CA GLU A 669 -9.81 -12.70 23.61
C GLU A 669 -10.90 -11.92 24.39
N GLY A 670 -11.54 -10.97 23.70
CA GLY A 670 -12.58 -10.09 24.22
C GLY A 670 -12.09 -8.73 24.75
N ALA A 671 -10.79 -8.53 24.92
CA ALA A 671 -10.21 -7.28 25.45
C ALA A 671 -10.45 -6.05 24.54
N MET A 672 -10.71 -6.27 23.25
CA MET A 672 -11.05 -5.21 22.29
C MET A 672 -12.47 -4.64 22.48
N LEU A 673 -13.32 -5.33 23.26
CA LEU A 673 -14.68 -4.89 23.65
C LEU A 673 -15.71 -4.77 22.51
N HIS A 674 -15.35 -5.14 21.28
CA HIS A 674 -16.27 -5.13 20.15
C HIS A 674 -17.29 -6.27 20.18
N ASP A 675 -17.13 -7.26 21.07
CA ASP A 675 -18.00 -8.44 21.12
C ASP A 675 -18.15 -9.11 19.74
N GLN A 676 -17.02 -9.16 19.00
CA GLN A 676 -17.01 -9.58 17.61
C GLN A 676 -17.33 -11.07 17.48
N PRO A 677 -18.03 -11.49 16.41
CA PRO A 677 -18.25 -12.91 16.18
C PRO A 677 -16.91 -13.61 15.93
N HIS A 678 -16.68 -14.73 16.61
CA HIS A 678 -15.39 -15.42 16.57
C HIS A 678 -15.55 -16.95 16.62
N ALA A 679 -14.46 -17.67 16.34
CA ALA A 679 -14.43 -19.12 16.48
C ALA A 679 -14.41 -19.53 17.96
N GLU A 680 -15.08 -20.63 18.33
CA GLU A 680 -14.93 -21.23 19.67
C GLU A 680 -13.48 -21.67 19.93
N ARG A 681 -12.84 -22.21 18.89
CA ARG A 681 -11.41 -22.52 18.87
C ARG A 681 -10.74 -21.68 17.79
N PRO A 682 -10.01 -20.63 18.16
CA PRO A 682 -9.28 -19.80 17.21
C PRO A 682 -8.37 -20.60 16.27
N LEU A 683 -8.23 -20.07 15.06
CA LEU A 683 -7.59 -20.78 13.96
C LEU A 683 -6.07 -20.83 14.13
N ARG A 684 -5.40 -19.69 14.35
CA ARG A 684 -3.98 -19.52 14.74
C ARG A 684 -3.02 -20.47 14.01
N LEU A 685 -2.97 -20.43 12.68
CA LEU A 685 -2.22 -21.42 11.88
C LEU A 685 -0.72 -21.15 11.84
N ALA A 686 0.05 -22.19 12.14
CA ALA A 686 1.44 -22.29 11.73
C ALA A 686 1.88 -23.75 11.58
N ARG A 687 2.91 -23.95 10.77
CA ARG A 687 3.62 -25.21 10.60
C ARG A 687 5.12 -24.99 10.45
N ILE A 688 5.90 -26.02 10.74
CA ILE A 688 7.35 -26.03 10.58
C ILE A 688 7.69 -26.01 9.08
N ALA A 689 8.54 -25.07 8.68
CA ALA A 689 8.93 -24.84 7.28
C ALA A 689 9.83 -25.96 6.73
N THR A 690 10.62 -26.61 7.60
CA THR A 690 11.62 -27.61 7.20
C THR A 690 11.09 -29.05 7.14
N VAL A 691 9.83 -29.29 7.53
CA VAL A 691 9.23 -30.63 7.57
C VAL A 691 8.23 -30.78 6.43
N ARG A 692 8.46 -31.77 5.56
CA ARG A 692 7.56 -32.14 4.45
C ARG A 692 6.75 -33.39 4.84
N PRO A 693 5.41 -33.34 4.83
CA PRO A 693 4.58 -34.49 5.17
C PRO A 693 4.63 -35.57 4.08
N THR A 694 4.70 -36.82 4.50
CA THR A 694 4.57 -38.02 3.64
C THR A 694 3.58 -39.04 4.20
N ASP A 695 3.22 -38.90 5.47
CA ASP A 695 2.39 -39.81 6.24
C ASP A 695 1.75 -39.04 7.42
N PRO A 696 0.78 -39.63 8.14
CA PRO A 696 0.11 -38.93 9.25
C PRO A 696 1.05 -38.44 10.36
N GLY A 697 2.15 -39.15 10.63
CA GLY A 697 3.12 -38.78 11.67
C GLY A 697 3.95 -37.57 11.28
N THR A 698 4.47 -37.54 10.05
CA THR A 698 5.19 -36.38 9.51
C THR A 698 4.26 -35.18 9.28
N LEU A 699 2.98 -35.41 8.95
CA LEU A 699 1.97 -34.35 8.92
C LEU A 699 1.74 -33.73 10.31
N ALA A 700 1.56 -34.56 11.33
CA ALA A 700 1.40 -34.08 12.70
C ALA A 700 2.64 -33.32 13.18
N LYS A 701 3.85 -33.79 12.84
CA LYS A 701 5.09 -33.08 13.14
C LYS A 701 5.18 -31.73 12.43
N ALA A 702 4.85 -31.68 11.13
CA ALA A 702 4.86 -30.41 10.40
C ALA A 702 3.93 -29.39 11.06
N TRP A 703 2.74 -29.81 11.49
CA TRP A 703 1.75 -28.95 12.13
C TRP A 703 1.87 -28.85 13.66
N GLU A 704 2.97 -29.33 14.25
CA GLU A 704 3.20 -29.28 15.70
C GLU A 704 2.98 -27.88 16.30
N PRO A 705 3.43 -26.77 15.68
CA PRO A 705 3.19 -25.42 16.22
C PRO A 705 1.70 -25.15 16.50
N ARG A 706 0.81 -25.47 15.54
CA ARG A 706 -0.64 -25.35 15.75
C ARG A 706 -1.20 -26.41 16.70
N LEU A 707 -0.72 -27.65 16.62
CA LEU A 707 -1.28 -28.76 17.40
C LEU A 707 -0.92 -28.68 18.89
N ARG A 708 0.21 -28.04 19.24
CA ARG A 708 0.63 -27.79 20.63
C ARG A 708 0.30 -26.38 21.10
N GLY A 709 0.40 -25.38 20.23
CA GLY A 709 -0.06 -24.01 20.48
C GLY A 709 -1.59 -23.89 20.41
N VAL A 710 -2.29 -24.79 21.10
CA VAL A 710 -3.76 -24.78 21.15
C VAL A 710 -4.20 -23.50 21.87
N PRO A 711 -5.13 -22.71 21.29
CA PRO A 711 -5.63 -21.51 21.95
C PRO A 711 -6.09 -21.79 23.39
N PHE A 712 -5.70 -20.92 24.32
CA PHE A 712 -6.01 -21.02 25.76
C PHE A 712 -5.39 -22.21 26.52
N ALA A 713 -4.54 -23.03 25.88
CA ALA A 713 -3.83 -24.09 26.57
C ALA A 713 -2.68 -23.53 27.43
N PRO A 714 -2.32 -24.19 28.54
CA PRO A 714 -1.19 -23.77 29.38
C PRO A 714 0.12 -23.62 28.61
N ASP A 715 0.83 -22.51 28.85
CA ASP A 715 2.06 -22.14 28.14
C ASP A 715 3.19 -23.19 28.32
N ASP A 716 3.24 -23.91 29.45
CA ASP A 716 4.26 -24.92 29.75
C ASP A 716 4.20 -26.16 28.85
N THR A 717 3.06 -26.40 28.21
CA THR A 717 2.86 -27.52 27.26
C THR A 717 2.83 -27.09 25.80
N ALA A 718 2.87 -25.77 25.55
CA ALA A 718 2.68 -25.15 24.25
C ALA A 718 3.85 -25.37 23.27
N TRP A 719 3.78 -24.72 22.10
CA TRP A 719 4.85 -24.79 21.09
C TRP A 719 6.16 -24.18 21.61
N ALA A 720 7.26 -24.91 21.47
CA ALA A 720 8.55 -24.49 22.04
C ALA A 720 9.38 -23.55 21.15
N ALA A 721 8.86 -23.12 19.99
CA ALA A 721 9.56 -22.25 19.04
C ALA A 721 10.96 -22.77 18.62
N THR A 722 11.08 -24.08 18.37
CA THR A 722 12.36 -24.73 18.05
C THR A 722 12.81 -24.48 16.61
N ASP A 723 11.84 -24.46 15.68
CA ASP A 723 12.07 -24.47 14.24
C ASP A 723 11.40 -23.27 13.54
N PRO A 724 11.95 -22.81 12.40
CA PRO A 724 11.31 -21.78 11.58
C PRO A 724 9.93 -22.22 11.10
N VAL A 725 8.97 -21.29 11.09
CA VAL A 725 7.58 -21.59 10.73
C VAL A 725 7.11 -20.80 9.52
N VAL A 726 6.14 -21.37 8.80
CA VAL A 726 5.23 -20.63 7.92
C VAL A 726 3.86 -20.57 8.59
N ALA A 727 3.30 -19.37 8.70
CA ALA A 727 2.14 -19.05 9.50
C ALA A 727 1.19 -18.10 8.77
N LEU A 728 -0.08 -18.13 9.17
CA LEU A 728 -1.12 -17.21 8.71
C LEU A 728 -1.72 -16.52 9.93
N LEU A 729 -1.70 -15.20 9.90
CA LEU A 729 -2.40 -14.34 10.85
C LEU A 729 -3.50 -13.56 10.11
N ASN A 730 -4.72 -13.57 10.63
CA ASN A 730 -5.79 -12.66 10.26
C ASN A 730 -6.09 -11.74 11.44
N HIS A 731 -5.47 -10.56 11.43
CA HIS A 731 -5.54 -9.59 12.51
C HIS A 731 -6.85 -8.80 12.43
N TYR A 732 -7.69 -8.94 13.45
CA TYR A 732 -8.95 -8.22 13.56
C TYR A 732 -8.72 -6.91 14.31
N LEU A 733 -9.03 -5.78 13.68
CA LEU A 733 -8.74 -4.45 14.24
C LEU A 733 -10.01 -3.71 14.66
N VAL A 734 -11.02 -3.70 13.78
CA VAL A 734 -12.29 -2.99 13.95
C VAL A 734 -13.44 -3.73 13.26
N PRO A 735 -14.71 -3.53 13.66
CA PRO A 735 -15.84 -4.31 13.14
C PRO A 735 -16.09 -4.27 11.64
N LYS A 736 -15.87 -3.12 11.00
CA LYS A 736 -16.05 -2.98 9.55
C LYS A 736 -14.85 -3.45 8.73
N GLY A 737 -13.79 -3.88 9.40
CA GLY A 737 -12.48 -4.08 8.81
C GLY A 737 -11.71 -2.77 8.63
N ALA A 738 -10.40 -2.92 8.46
CA ALA A 738 -9.45 -1.83 8.26
C ALA A 738 -8.36 -2.27 7.29
N HIS A 739 -7.73 -1.31 6.64
CA HIS A 739 -6.51 -1.55 5.87
C HIS A 739 -5.31 -1.29 6.79
N THR A 740 -4.53 -2.34 7.04
CA THR A 740 -3.29 -2.33 7.84
C THR A 740 -3.46 -1.73 9.24
N TRP A 741 -2.35 -1.59 9.97
CA TRP A 741 -2.25 -0.80 11.20
C TRP A 741 -0.88 -0.14 11.21
N ASN A 742 -0.75 0.98 11.93
CA ASN A 742 0.52 1.70 12.08
C ASN A 742 0.89 1.91 13.55
N LEU A 743 0.24 2.86 14.21
CA LEU A 743 0.61 3.37 15.51
C LEU A 743 -0.21 2.75 16.64
N GLY A 744 0.50 2.49 17.74
CA GLY A 744 -0.12 2.22 19.02
C GLY A 744 -0.95 3.41 19.50
N ASP A 745 -1.87 3.14 20.41
CA ASP A 745 -2.70 4.15 21.07
C ASP A 745 -2.97 3.72 22.50
N THR A 746 -2.42 4.49 23.45
CA THR A 746 -2.58 4.24 24.89
C THR A 746 -4.03 4.32 25.39
N CYS A 747 -4.94 4.88 24.58
CA CYS A 747 -6.36 4.98 24.88
C CYS A 747 -7.17 3.77 24.42
N ARG A 748 -6.59 2.81 23.69
CA ARG A 748 -7.26 1.55 23.35
C ARG A 748 -7.30 0.63 24.56
N ALA A 749 -8.41 -0.10 24.73
CA ALA A 749 -8.50 -1.14 25.75
C ALA A 749 -7.62 -2.36 25.39
N TRP A 750 -7.52 -2.64 24.09
CA TRP A 750 -6.55 -3.55 23.49
C TRP A 750 -5.85 -2.83 22.35
N ASP A 751 -4.55 -2.57 22.49
CA ASP A 751 -3.78 -1.92 21.45
C ASP A 751 -3.27 -2.94 20.42
N TYR A 752 -4.09 -3.13 19.37
CA TYR A 752 -3.81 -4.08 18.31
C TYR A 752 -2.54 -3.74 17.51
N ALA A 753 -2.12 -2.47 17.47
CA ALA A 753 -0.96 -2.05 16.70
C ALA A 753 0.33 -2.39 17.45
N THR A 754 0.41 -2.02 18.74
CA THR A 754 1.51 -2.44 19.63
C THR A 754 1.62 -3.97 19.68
N TYR A 755 0.48 -4.68 19.76
CA TYR A 755 0.46 -6.15 19.70
C TYR A 755 1.03 -6.68 18.39
N GLY A 756 0.56 -6.17 17.24
CA GLY A 756 0.98 -6.62 15.91
C GLY A 756 2.46 -6.38 15.66
N ASN A 757 2.94 -5.18 15.98
CA ASN A 757 4.35 -4.80 15.86
C ASN A 757 5.23 -5.66 16.77
N GLY A 758 4.84 -5.84 18.03
CA GLY A 758 5.54 -6.67 19.00
C GLY A 758 5.63 -8.13 18.57
N LEU A 759 4.55 -8.67 17.99
CA LEU A 759 4.51 -10.03 17.44
C LEU A 759 5.46 -10.20 16.25
N MET A 760 5.46 -9.25 15.30
CA MET A 760 6.37 -9.27 14.14
C MET A 760 7.83 -9.17 14.58
N ALA A 761 8.14 -8.24 15.49
CA ALA A 761 9.47 -8.07 16.05
C ALA A 761 9.92 -9.34 16.81
N ARG A 762 9.02 -10.01 17.55
CA ARG A 762 9.32 -11.28 18.22
C ARG A 762 9.60 -12.41 17.24
N PHE A 763 8.79 -12.50 16.19
CA PHE A 763 9.00 -13.45 15.11
C PHE A 763 10.39 -13.27 14.49
N PHE A 764 10.84 -12.04 14.24
CA PHE A 764 12.18 -11.77 13.71
C PHE A 764 13.31 -11.96 14.72
N ALA A 765 13.15 -11.51 15.96
CA ALA A 765 14.13 -11.70 17.04
C ALA A 765 14.42 -13.19 17.31
N THR A 766 13.43 -14.06 17.04
CA THR A 766 13.58 -15.51 17.12
C THR A 766 13.97 -16.18 15.79
N ARG A 767 14.32 -15.39 14.77
CA ARG A 767 14.70 -15.86 13.43
C ARG A 767 13.60 -16.69 12.75
N GLY A 768 12.36 -16.24 12.92
CA GLY A 768 11.17 -16.81 12.29
C GLY A 768 10.58 -18.02 12.99
N LYS A 769 10.88 -18.23 14.27
CA LYS A 769 10.48 -19.45 15.00
C LYS A 769 9.27 -19.26 15.91
N ASP A 770 9.16 -18.08 16.51
CA ASP A 770 8.19 -17.81 17.56
C ASP A 770 7.08 -16.88 17.06
N VAL A 771 5.95 -17.47 16.73
CA VAL A 771 4.67 -16.74 16.64
C VAL A 771 4.06 -16.82 18.04
N TYR A 772 4.21 -15.74 18.80
CA TYR A 772 4.14 -15.77 20.27
C TYR A 772 2.86 -16.35 20.86
N TYR A 773 1.71 -16.15 20.21
CA TYR A 773 0.43 -16.75 20.65
C TYR A 773 0.35 -18.27 20.52
N LEU A 774 1.33 -18.92 19.86
CA LEU A 774 1.46 -20.38 19.80
C LEU A 774 2.36 -20.92 20.91
N SER A 775 3.39 -20.18 21.30
CA SER A 775 4.28 -20.55 22.40
C SER A 775 3.73 -20.13 23.76
N HIS A 776 2.86 -19.10 23.78
CA HIS A 776 2.23 -18.57 24.98
C HIS A 776 0.71 -18.40 24.77
N PRO A 777 -0.06 -19.48 24.56
CA PRO A 777 -1.47 -19.37 24.21
C PRO A 777 -2.34 -18.68 25.26
N THR A 778 -1.87 -18.55 26.50
CA THR A 778 -2.59 -17.88 27.59
C THR A 778 -2.02 -16.52 27.98
N THR A 779 -0.71 -16.29 27.82
CA THR A 779 -0.07 -15.05 28.30
C THR A 779 0.40 -14.11 27.19
N HIS A 780 0.14 -14.43 25.91
CA HIS A 780 0.53 -13.61 24.77
C HIS A 780 0.01 -12.17 24.78
N GLY A 781 -1.04 -11.88 25.56
CA GLY A 781 -1.61 -10.53 25.71
C GLY A 781 -0.62 -9.47 26.20
N CYS A 782 0.49 -9.85 26.82
CA CYS A 782 1.56 -8.91 27.20
C CYS A 782 2.20 -8.17 26.02
N LEU A 783 1.95 -8.62 24.78
CA LEU A 783 2.39 -7.91 23.58
C LEU A 783 1.61 -6.61 23.37
N ALA A 784 0.33 -6.55 23.77
CA ALA A 784 -0.53 -5.39 23.52
C ALA A 784 -0.16 -4.17 24.37
N ASP A 785 0.60 -4.36 25.45
CA ASP A 785 1.05 -3.29 26.35
C ASP A 785 2.59 -3.26 26.50
N ALA A 786 3.30 -4.01 25.66
CA ALA A 786 4.75 -4.15 25.65
C ALA A 786 5.35 -4.58 27.02
N THR A 787 4.62 -5.37 27.80
CA THR A 787 5.05 -5.85 29.13
C THR A 787 5.70 -7.22 29.11
N CYS A 788 5.81 -7.88 27.94
CA CYS A 788 6.36 -9.22 27.87
C CYS A 788 7.79 -9.30 28.46
N PRO A 789 8.16 -10.44 29.11
CA PRO A 789 9.44 -10.55 29.81
C PRO A 789 10.70 -10.35 28.95
N PHE A 790 10.61 -10.51 27.62
CA PHE A 790 11.74 -10.28 26.71
C PHE A 790 11.85 -8.84 26.21
N ILE A 791 10.83 -8.01 26.43
CA ILE A 791 10.80 -6.58 26.05
C ILE A 791 11.36 -5.71 27.18
N THR A 792 11.11 -6.11 28.42
CA THR A 792 11.40 -5.33 29.64
C THR A 792 12.79 -5.58 30.24
N ARG A 793 13.67 -6.32 29.54
CA ARG A 793 14.97 -6.79 30.05
C ARG A 793 16.16 -6.05 29.45
#